data_AF-A0A496ZMH2-F1
#
_entry.id   AF-A0A496ZMH2-F1
#
_cell.length_a   1.000
_cell.length_b   1.000
_cell.length_c   1.000
_cell.angle_alpha   90.00
_cell.angle_beta   90.00
_cell.angle_gamma   90.00
#
_symmetry.space_group_name_H-M   'P 1'
#
loop_
_entity.id
_entity.type
_entity.pdbx_description
1 polymer ?
#
loop_
_entity_poly.entity_id
_entity_poly.type
_entity_poly.pdbx_seq_one_letter_code
_entity_poly.pdbx_strand_id
1 'polypeptide(L)'
;MKKILLITLILVCQFSFAQTPSKSEFIDPLNRKVIGFKECSSMNDFGKAFHMETVYQTESKKNAKDQLVKVIVNSILYPHIEYKLNIYIADLENEGYTVELESFTSGTPEDIRAELIYSYNNFNLQGVVFIGNLPLAWYEETGNISWQFPIDLFFMDMDGYWYDNNGNGIYDYHSGETKPEIWVGRINTARLTWDDEANLINNYFTKNHNYRIGILCLPFRALGYFDDGLGGSYQNMNLIYPEVDIITDYNTTTADNYKYYLQQGYYQVHLSAHSSPWGSTFKINNQQPGGGTFFNYDVYSTIPQAFFYTFVCCMHNRFIELNNIGNWYLYSSNYGLAALGSTKTTYGVEYNEYYSALANGSSIGSALVIFLNENWYAEYLKGLTILGDPTLIIQENVYDEQNISENIPKQLDGYQIEISQVTTHPMTDGRPVSTIDGTGNLWLIWDSGRYVRSDQYVSSYDGSSWSNPETVGFDEYWDLHPDIIHNGNNIWAVWQSFRQYHYDDVCNFDIMASSDNNWTQAINISDPDWQNICYEVEPKLAVDNNGNMFVVWKRETVEGGAIYFSKYENSQWSDGEEIVSNMEMINDPVLVFDGNNGHLFFESDFAGYRNIYHSIYSDNVWSSPYMVTDNDCNALEPTAVVDNQGTVWLFYRATIDNNTDIYCRSYNGNWSDEVQITDNYGVDVSPAVCKTDNGKIWIVWARKSNFVKYDIYLRILDNGQFTDETIISTDAGNDMSPDICAYQDGVAIFWQSDRNDNWDIYLALVTYEYTNIDDNLMPSICVLKQNYPNPFNP
;
A
#
# COMPACT_ATOMS: atom_id res chain seq x y z
N MET A 1 9.37 -75.90 -37.58
CA MET A 1 8.20 -75.85 -36.67
C MET A 1 8.62 -75.12 -35.40
N LYS A 2 7.87 -74.06 -35.05
CA LYS A 2 8.10 -73.11 -33.96
C LYS A 2 8.00 -73.76 -32.56
N LYS A 3 8.78 -73.26 -31.60
CA LYS A 3 8.51 -73.13 -30.13
C LYS A 3 9.78 -72.56 -29.47
N ILE A 4 9.92 -71.23 -29.42
CA ILE A 4 9.57 -70.31 -28.31
C ILE A 4 10.34 -70.64 -27.03
N LEU A 5 11.38 -69.85 -26.78
CA LEU A 5 12.12 -69.73 -25.53
C LEU A 5 11.41 -68.66 -24.68
N LEU A 6 10.96 -69.02 -23.47
CA LEU A 6 10.37 -68.07 -22.52
C LEU A 6 11.51 -67.49 -21.67
N ILE A 7 11.86 -66.22 -21.92
CA ILE A 7 12.72 -65.43 -21.03
C ILE A 7 11.80 -64.69 -20.07
N THR A 8 11.87 -65.02 -18.79
CA THR A 8 11.22 -64.28 -17.71
C THR A 8 12.06 -63.03 -17.45
N LEU A 9 11.59 -61.87 -17.93
CA LEU A 9 12.15 -60.57 -17.60
C LEU A 9 11.64 -60.19 -16.20
N ILE A 10 12.50 -60.29 -15.18
CA ILE A 10 12.25 -59.65 -13.89
C ILE A 10 12.57 -58.17 -14.10
N LEU A 11 11.52 -57.37 -14.30
CA LEU A 11 11.59 -55.92 -14.28
C LEU A 11 11.78 -55.51 -12.82
N VAL A 12 13.04 -55.39 -12.39
CA VAL A 12 13.38 -54.65 -11.18
C VAL A 12 13.18 -53.18 -11.55
N CYS A 13 12.00 -52.64 -11.27
CA CYS A 13 11.83 -51.19 -11.18
C CYS A 13 12.82 -50.71 -10.12
N GLN A 14 13.91 -50.09 -10.57
CA GLN A 14 14.69 -49.22 -9.70
C GLN A 14 13.79 -48.04 -9.35
N PHE A 15 13.09 -48.15 -8.22
CA PHE A 15 12.68 -46.95 -7.50
C PHE A 15 13.98 -46.24 -7.13
N SER A 16 14.32 -45.19 -7.88
CA SER A 16 15.20 -44.16 -7.39
C SER A 16 14.61 -43.68 -6.08
N PHE A 17 15.27 -43.99 -4.96
CA PHE A 17 15.00 -43.27 -3.72
C PHE A 17 15.28 -41.80 -4.02
N ALA A 18 14.21 -41.02 -4.24
CA ALA A 18 14.31 -39.58 -4.24
C ALA A 18 14.95 -39.19 -2.90
N GLN A 19 16.01 -38.39 -2.95
CA GLN A 19 16.50 -37.70 -1.76
C GLN A 19 15.30 -37.03 -1.10
N THR A 20 15.15 -37.22 0.21
CA THR A 20 14.13 -36.48 0.97
C THR A 20 14.41 -35.00 0.75
N PRO A 21 13.46 -34.19 0.24
CA PRO A 21 13.72 -32.79 -0.03
C PRO A 21 14.10 -32.06 1.26
N SER A 22 14.94 -31.03 1.15
CA SER A 22 15.35 -30.22 2.30
C SER A 22 14.13 -29.63 2.98
N LYS A 23 13.94 -29.90 4.27
CA LYS A 23 12.79 -29.42 5.03
C LYS A 23 12.98 -27.95 5.39
N SER A 24 11.99 -27.09 5.12
CA SER A 24 12.01 -25.74 5.68
C SER A 24 11.69 -25.78 7.17
N GLU A 25 12.33 -24.90 7.94
CA GLU A 25 12.17 -24.87 9.39
C GLU A 25 11.09 -23.87 9.78
N PHE A 26 10.30 -24.24 10.79
CA PHE A 26 9.45 -23.29 11.48
C PHE A 26 10.34 -22.37 12.32
N ILE A 27 10.40 -21.09 11.95
CA ILE A 27 11.16 -20.06 12.67
C ILE A 27 10.27 -18.85 12.86
N ASP A 28 9.97 -18.55 14.12
CA ASP A 28 9.40 -17.26 14.51
C ASP A 28 10.33 -16.58 15.53
N PRO A 29 11.03 -15.50 15.17
CA PRO A 29 11.90 -14.78 16.11
C PRO A 29 11.16 -14.23 17.34
N LEU A 30 9.84 -14.06 17.25
CA LEU A 30 9.01 -13.56 18.33
C LEU A 30 8.42 -14.68 19.22
N ASN A 31 8.74 -15.95 18.95
CA ASN A 31 8.29 -17.12 19.71
C ASN A 31 6.76 -17.21 19.89
N ARG A 32 5.98 -16.71 18.94
CA ARG A 32 4.53 -16.83 18.91
C ARG A 32 4.13 -18.29 18.67
N LYS A 33 2.96 -18.65 19.18
CA LYS A 33 2.41 -19.99 19.07
C LYS A 33 1.26 -19.99 18.08
N VAL A 34 1.28 -20.96 17.18
CA VAL A 34 0.19 -21.19 16.24
C VAL A 34 -1.05 -21.67 16.98
N ILE A 35 -2.22 -21.21 16.58
CA ILE A 35 -3.47 -21.64 17.19
C ILE A 35 -3.79 -23.10 16.81
N GLY A 36 -4.28 -23.86 17.79
CA GLY A 36 -4.67 -25.25 17.61
C GLY A 36 -6.14 -25.42 17.20
N PHE A 37 -6.52 -26.64 16.85
CA PHE A 37 -7.91 -26.99 16.47
C PHE A 37 -8.94 -26.47 17.47
N LYS A 38 -8.78 -26.79 18.76
CA LYS A 38 -9.75 -26.40 19.80
C LYS A 38 -9.94 -24.88 19.92
N GLU A 39 -8.86 -24.12 19.79
CA GLU A 39 -8.89 -22.67 19.84
C GLU A 39 -9.60 -22.12 18.61
N CYS A 40 -9.24 -22.58 17.41
CA CYS A 40 -9.93 -22.20 16.17
C CYS A 40 -11.42 -22.56 16.18
N SER A 41 -11.79 -23.77 16.63
CA SER A 41 -13.19 -24.19 16.74
C SER A 41 -13.98 -23.37 17.76
N SER A 42 -13.32 -22.82 18.79
CA SER A 42 -13.99 -21.96 19.76
C SER A 42 -14.26 -20.54 19.25
N MET A 43 -13.48 -20.08 18.27
CA MET A 43 -13.68 -18.79 17.60
C MET A 43 -14.77 -18.87 16.51
N ASN A 44 -15.07 -20.08 16.03
CA ASN A 44 -15.89 -20.34 14.85
C ASN A 44 -17.04 -21.31 15.18
N ASP A 45 -18.07 -20.85 15.92
CA ASP A 45 -19.30 -21.62 16.13
C ASP A 45 -20.34 -21.29 15.05
N PHE A 46 -20.37 -22.12 14.01
CA PHE A 46 -21.34 -22.00 12.92
C PHE A 46 -22.67 -22.70 13.21
N GLY A 47 -22.88 -23.26 14.41
CA GLY A 47 -24.04 -24.09 14.69
C GLY A 47 -24.07 -25.40 13.88
N LYS A 48 -24.93 -26.35 14.29
CA LYS A 48 -25.00 -27.68 13.67
C LYS A 48 -26.09 -27.85 12.62
N ALA A 49 -27.05 -26.93 12.55
CA ALA A 49 -28.11 -27.00 11.56
C ALA A 49 -27.59 -26.40 10.24
N PHE A 50 -27.60 -27.18 9.17
CA PHE A 50 -27.16 -26.71 7.87
C PHE A 50 -28.14 -25.68 7.29
N HIS A 51 -27.62 -24.49 6.96
CA HIS A 51 -28.37 -23.43 6.29
C HIS A 51 -27.47 -22.71 5.28
N MET A 52 -27.82 -22.88 4.02
CA MET A 52 -27.19 -22.26 2.87
C MET A 52 -28.24 -22.00 1.80
N GLU A 53 -28.21 -20.83 1.18
CA GLU A 53 -29.20 -20.41 0.18
C GLU A 53 -28.51 -19.95 -1.09
N THR A 54 -28.97 -20.45 -2.25
CA THR A 54 -28.57 -19.90 -3.54
C THR A 54 -29.18 -18.52 -3.74
N VAL A 55 -28.35 -17.48 -3.76
CA VAL A 55 -28.79 -16.08 -3.91
C VAL A 55 -28.62 -15.57 -5.34
N TYR A 56 -27.73 -16.19 -6.12
CA TYR A 56 -27.58 -15.91 -7.55
C TYR A 56 -27.15 -17.17 -8.31
N GLN A 57 -27.61 -17.29 -9.55
CA GLN A 57 -27.15 -18.31 -10.50
C GLN A 57 -27.24 -17.78 -11.93
N THR A 58 -26.26 -18.09 -12.78
CA THR A 58 -26.31 -17.79 -14.22
C THR A 58 -27.56 -18.41 -14.86
N GLU A 59 -28.31 -17.66 -15.66
CA GLU A 59 -29.59 -18.11 -16.24
C GLU A 59 -29.46 -19.34 -17.16
N SER A 60 -28.29 -19.56 -17.75
CA SER A 60 -28.03 -20.66 -18.68
C SER A 60 -27.50 -21.92 -17.99
N LYS A 61 -28.29 -22.58 -17.12
CA LYS A 61 -28.02 -23.99 -16.71
C LYS A 61 -28.24 -25.02 -17.84
N LYS A 62 -28.12 -24.64 -19.12
CA LYS A 62 -28.78 -25.38 -20.19
C LYS A 62 -27.99 -26.54 -20.81
N ASN A 63 -26.70 -26.73 -20.53
CA ASN A 63 -25.99 -27.94 -20.92
C ASN A 63 -24.93 -28.37 -19.89
N ALA A 64 -24.77 -29.68 -19.66
CA ALA A 64 -23.72 -30.29 -18.83
C ALA A 64 -22.28 -30.13 -19.40
N LYS A 65 -22.04 -29.09 -20.19
CA LYS A 65 -20.76 -28.74 -20.82
C LYS A 65 -20.19 -27.40 -20.34
N ASP A 66 -21.00 -26.59 -19.66
CA ASP A 66 -20.57 -25.29 -19.17
C ASP A 66 -19.74 -25.49 -17.89
N GLN A 67 -18.65 -24.74 -17.72
CA GLN A 67 -17.73 -24.89 -16.59
C GLN A 67 -18.29 -24.12 -15.38
N LEU A 68 -18.72 -24.83 -14.34
CA LEU A 68 -19.31 -24.20 -13.16
C LEU A 68 -18.23 -23.78 -12.16
N VAL A 69 -18.32 -22.53 -11.69
CA VAL A 69 -17.63 -22.02 -10.51
C VAL A 69 -18.67 -21.78 -9.42
N LYS A 70 -18.45 -22.36 -8.25
CA LYS A 70 -19.28 -22.08 -7.07
C LYS A 70 -18.63 -20.99 -6.24
N VAL A 71 -19.43 -20.02 -5.78
CA VAL A 71 -18.98 -18.98 -4.86
C VAL A 71 -19.81 -19.13 -3.59
N ILE A 72 -19.15 -19.39 -2.46
CA ILE A 72 -19.83 -19.51 -1.16
C ILE A 72 -19.35 -18.37 -0.27
N VAL A 73 -20.29 -17.51 0.12
CA VAL A 73 -20.03 -16.30 0.89
C VAL A 73 -20.66 -16.39 2.27
N ASN A 74 -19.95 -15.93 3.30
CA ASN A 74 -20.53 -15.79 4.64
C ASN A 74 -21.73 -14.81 4.62
N SER A 75 -22.86 -15.24 5.15
CA SER A 75 -24.12 -14.48 5.05
C SER A 75 -24.15 -13.17 5.82
N ILE A 76 -23.31 -13.02 6.85
CA ILE A 76 -23.15 -11.75 7.59
C ILE A 76 -22.35 -10.77 6.75
N LEU A 77 -21.31 -11.23 6.07
CA LEU A 77 -20.43 -10.40 5.24
C LEU A 77 -21.10 -10.00 3.92
N TYR A 78 -21.90 -10.88 3.32
CA TYR A 78 -22.44 -10.72 1.96
C TYR A 78 -23.08 -9.34 1.67
N PRO A 79 -23.97 -8.79 2.52
CA PRO A 79 -24.59 -7.49 2.25
C PRO A 79 -23.59 -6.32 2.15
N HIS A 80 -22.41 -6.45 2.75
CA HIS A 80 -21.39 -5.39 2.78
C HIS A 80 -20.44 -5.42 1.57
N ILE A 81 -20.46 -6.51 0.80
CA ILE A 81 -19.57 -6.71 -0.37
C ILE A 81 -20.33 -7.00 -1.66
N GLU A 82 -21.66 -7.05 -1.61
CA GLU A 82 -22.53 -7.51 -2.70
C GLU A 82 -22.23 -6.81 -4.02
N TYR A 83 -22.04 -5.48 -4.01
CA TYR A 83 -21.78 -4.71 -5.22
C TYR A 83 -20.48 -5.16 -5.93
N LYS A 84 -19.36 -5.23 -5.21
CA LYS A 84 -18.07 -5.64 -5.79
C LYS A 84 -18.03 -7.14 -6.10
N LEU A 85 -18.73 -7.96 -5.31
CA LEU A 85 -18.90 -9.38 -5.59
C LEU A 85 -19.70 -9.61 -6.89
N ASN A 86 -20.72 -8.81 -7.17
CA ASN A 86 -21.46 -8.91 -8.43
C ASN A 86 -20.59 -8.57 -9.65
N ILE A 87 -19.66 -7.62 -9.52
CA ILE A 87 -18.66 -7.35 -10.57
C ILE A 87 -17.76 -8.57 -10.78
N TYR A 88 -17.24 -9.15 -9.68
CA TYR A 88 -16.45 -10.38 -9.76
C TYR A 88 -17.20 -11.53 -10.45
N ILE A 89 -18.48 -11.72 -10.13
CA ILE A 89 -19.34 -12.71 -10.80
C ILE A 89 -19.46 -12.42 -12.30
N ALA A 90 -19.72 -11.16 -12.67
CA ALA A 90 -19.81 -10.77 -14.08
C ALA A 90 -18.49 -11.00 -14.83
N ASP A 91 -17.34 -10.77 -14.18
CA ASP A 91 -16.03 -11.06 -14.76
C ASP A 91 -15.87 -12.57 -15.04
N LEU A 92 -16.24 -13.44 -14.11
CA LEU A 92 -16.20 -14.90 -14.31
C LEU A 92 -17.12 -15.34 -15.46
N GLU A 93 -18.32 -14.76 -15.56
CA GLU A 93 -19.26 -15.05 -16.65
C GLU A 93 -18.72 -14.58 -18.01
N ASN A 94 -18.07 -13.41 -18.05
CA ASN A 94 -17.43 -12.89 -19.26
C ASN A 94 -16.27 -13.78 -19.73
N GLU A 95 -15.60 -14.47 -18.80
CA GLU A 95 -14.56 -15.46 -19.09
C GLU A 95 -15.11 -16.83 -19.48
N GLY A 96 -16.43 -16.99 -19.49
CA GLY A 96 -17.12 -18.19 -19.97
C GLY A 96 -17.44 -19.22 -18.88
N TYR A 97 -17.26 -18.87 -17.60
CA TYR A 97 -17.77 -19.69 -16.51
C TYR A 97 -19.28 -19.50 -16.36
N THR A 98 -19.94 -20.51 -15.81
CA THR A 98 -21.23 -20.33 -15.14
C THR A 98 -20.97 -20.19 -13.66
N VAL A 99 -21.75 -19.34 -12.98
CA VAL A 99 -21.56 -19.05 -11.56
C VAL A 99 -22.81 -19.40 -10.77
N GLU A 100 -22.61 -20.03 -9.62
CA GLU A 100 -23.62 -20.21 -8.58
C GLU A 100 -23.11 -19.59 -7.28
N LEU A 101 -23.79 -18.54 -6.81
CA LEU A 101 -23.48 -17.84 -5.57
C LEU A 101 -24.41 -18.34 -4.46
N GLU A 102 -23.82 -18.80 -3.37
CA GLU A 102 -24.50 -19.31 -2.19
C GLU A 102 -24.13 -18.51 -0.94
N SER A 103 -25.15 -18.05 -0.22
CA SER A 103 -25.01 -17.40 1.08
C SER A 103 -25.04 -18.48 2.17
N PHE A 104 -23.92 -18.66 2.87
CA PHE A 104 -23.76 -19.64 3.94
C PHE A 104 -23.97 -19.01 5.32
N THR A 105 -24.82 -19.61 6.14
CA THR A 105 -25.11 -19.12 7.50
C THR A 105 -24.65 -20.07 8.59
N SER A 106 -24.90 -21.38 8.43
CA SER A 106 -24.62 -22.37 9.49
C SER A 106 -24.43 -23.77 8.91
N GLY A 107 -23.69 -24.62 9.62
CA GLY A 107 -23.39 -25.99 9.18
C GLY A 107 -21.96 -26.43 9.40
N THR A 108 -21.61 -27.58 8.84
CA THR A 108 -20.33 -28.28 9.01
C THR A 108 -19.52 -28.31 7.71
N PRO A 109 -18.19 -28.53 7.75
CA PRO A 109 -17.41 -28.74 6.53
C PRO A 109 -17.92 -29.93 5.70
N GLU A 110 -18.49 -30.96 6.33
CA GLU A 110 -19.09 -32.11 5.64
C GLU A 110 -20.33 -31.71 4.83
N ASP A 111 -21.15 -30.79 5.34
CA ASP A 111 -22.32 -30.28 4.62
C ASP A 111 -21.89 -29.53 3.35
N ILE A 112 -20.87 -28.65 3.46
CA ILE A 112 -20.31 -27.94 2.30
C ILE A 112 -19.74 -28.94 1.30
N ARG A 113 -18.96 -29.94 1.74
CA ARG A 113 -18.39 -30.95 0.84
C ARG A 113 -19.49 -31.77 0.13
N ALA A 114 -20.58 -32.11 0.83
CA ALA A 114 -21.70 -32.83 0.21
C ALA A 114 -22.35 -32.04 -0.92
N GLU A 115 -22.50 -30.72 -0.77
CA GLU A 115 -23.02 -29.83 -1.81
C GLU A 115 -22.05 -29.69 -2.99
N LEU A 116 -20.74 -29.63 -2.73
CA LEU A 116 -19.72 -29.63 -3.80
C LEU A 116 -19.75 -30.94 -4.60
N ILE A 117 -19.88 -32.09 -3.93
CA ILE A 117 -20.03 -33.40 -4.59
C ILE A 117 -21.30 -33.43 -5.45
N TYR A 118 -22.41 -32.88 -4.96
CA TYR A 118 -23.63 -32.77 -5.74
C TYR A 118 -23.42 -31.90 -6.99
N SER A 119 -22.80 -30.73 -6.85
CA SER A 119 -22.52 -29.83 -7.98
C SER A 119 -21.55 -30.43 -8.98
N TYR A 120 -20.51 -31.14 -8.54
CA TYR A 120 -19.58 -31.85 -9.40
C TYR A 120 -20.27 -32.92 -10.26
N ASN A 121 -21.09 -33.77 -9.63
CA ASN A 121 -21.76 -34.87 -10.34
C ASN A 121 -22.85 -34.41 -11.33
N ASN A 122 -23.42 -33.21 -11.15
CA ASN A 122 -24.58 -32.75 -11.91
C ASN A 122 -24.31 -31.55 -12.83
N PHE A 123 -23.31 -30.72 -12.53
CA PHE A 123 -23.14 -29.41 -13.17
C PHE A 123 -21.69 -29.07 -13.59
N ASN A 124 -20.80 -30.06 -13.73
CA ASN A 124 -19.44 -29.85 -14.23
C ASN A 124 -18.66 -28.78 -13.44
N LEU A 125 -18.70 -28.90 -12.11
CA LEU A 125 -17.97 -28.04 -11.17
C LEU A 125 -16.46 -28.09 -11.44
N GLN A 126 -15.84 -26.93 -11.65
CA GLN A 126 -14.38 -26.79 -11.77
C GLN A 126 -13.74 -26.46 -10.42
N GLY A 127 -14.45 -25.74 -9.56
CA GLY A 127 -13.93 -25.31 -8.27
C GLY A 127 -14.87 -24.39 -7.50
N VAL A 128 -14.42 -24.04 -6.29
CA VAL A 128 -15.16 -23.19 -5.35
C VAL A 128 -14.30 -22.06 -4.80
N VAL A 129 -14.88 -20.88 -4.70
CA VAL A 129 -14.31 -19.72 -4.02
C VAL A 129 -15.04 -19.50 -2.70
N PHE A 130 -14.30 -19.56 -1.61
CA PHE A 130 -14.79 -19.31 -0.26
C PHE A 130 -14.53 -17.85 0.13
N ILE A 131 -15.59 -17.10 0.46
CA ILE A 131 -15.50 -15.68 0.85
C ILE A 131 -15.93 -15.49 2.30
N GLY A 132 -15.04 -14.91 3.10
CA GLY A 132 -15.21 -14.69 4.54
C GLY A 132 -14.95 -15.94 5.38
N ASN A 133 -15.28 -15.83 6.67
CA ASN A 133 -15.10 -16.91 7.63
C ASN A 133 -16.15 -18.04 7.42
N LEU A 134 -15.68 -19.25 7.10
CA LEU A 134 -16.51 -20.43 6.80
C LEU A 134 -15.98 -21.69 7.52
N PRO A 135 -16.79 -22.74 7.71
CA PRO A 135 -16.36 -23.99 8.34
C PRO A 135 -15.12 -24.61 7.68
N LEU A 136 -14.24 -25.19 8.51
CA LEU A 136 -12.94 -25.74 8.08
C LEU A 136 -12.83 -27.22 8.44
N ALA A 137 -12.31 -28.03 7.51
CA ALA A 137 -11.82 -29.37 7.82
C ALA A 137 -10.39 -29.28 8.37
N TRP A 138 -10.07 -30.15 9.33
CA TRP A 138 -8.74 -30.26 9.94
C TRP A 138 -8.16 -31.65 9.73
N TYR A 139 -6.84 -31.72 9.57
CA TYR A 139 -6.10 -32.97 9.43
C TYR A 139 -4.98 -33.08 10.46
N GLU A 140 -4.70 -34.29 10.93
CA GLU A 140 -3.58 -34.61 11.79
C GLU A 140 -2.69 -35.74 11.23
N GLU A 141 -1.39 -35.45 11.16
CA GLU A 141 -0.40 -36.42 10.71
C GLU A 141 0.10 -37.27 11.88
N THR A 142 -0.07 -38.60 11.76
CA THR A 142 0.40 -39.55 12.77
C THR A 142 1.89 -39.89 12.54
N GLY A 143 2.76 -39.39 13.43
CA GLY A 143 4.22 -39.58 13.36
C GLY A 143 4.95 -39.12 14.64
N ASN A 144 6.29 -39.03 14.60
CA ASN A 144 7.11 -38.61 15.76
C ASN A 144 6.85 -37.15 16.22
N ILE A 145 6.25 -36.32 15.36
CA ILE A 145 5.74 -34.98 15.69
C ILE A 145 4.34 -34.91 15.05
N SER A 146 3.31 -34.77 15.88
CA SER A 146 1.91 -34.63 15.42
C SER A 146 1.66 -33.17 15.06
N TRP A 147 1.33 -32.89 13.79
CA TRP A 147 0.91 -31.57 13.35
C TRP A 147 -0.57 -31.56 13.01
N GLN A 148 -1.28 -30.52 13.44
CA GLN A 148 -2.70 -30.29 13.15
C GLN A 148 -2.85 -29.02 12.30
N PHE A 149 -3.56 -29.11 11.18
CA PHE A 149 -3.71 -28.00 10.25
C PHE A 149 -5.05 -28.00 9.50
N PRO A 150 -5.58 -26.83 9.13
CA PRO A 150 -6.68 -26.72 8.18
C PRO A 150 -6.29 -27.31 6.82
N ILE A 151 -7.21 -28.05 6.19
CA ILE A 151 -6.93 -28.80 4.96
C ILE A 151 -7.97 -28.52 3.87
N ASP A 152 -7.58 -27.79 2.83
CA ASP A 152 -8.47 -27.53 1.69
C ASP A 152 -8.62 -28.72 0.75
N LEU A 153 -7.66 -29.66 0.75
CA LEU A 153 -7.76 -30.90 -0.01
C LEU A 153 -9.06 -31.68 0.29
N PHE A 154 -9.59 -31.56 1.51
CA PHE A 154 -10.89 -32.14 1.88
C PHE A 154 -12.03 -31.65 0.97
N PHE A 155 -12.04 -30.37 0.61
CA PHE A 155 -13.04 -29.76 -0.28
C PHE A 155 -12.69 -29.92 -1.76
N MET A 156 -11.46 -30.30 -2.10
CA MET A 156 -11.00 -30.52 -3.47
C MET A 156 -11.25 -31.96 -3.96
N ASP A 157 -11.28 -32.91 -3.04
CA ASP A 157 -11.49 -34.34 -3.27
C ASP A 157 -12.98 -34.70 -3.14
N MET A 158 -13.58 -35.19 -4.23
CA MET A 158 -15.01 -35.49 -4.36
C MET A 158 -15.38 -36.96 -4.16
N ASP A 159 -14.45 -37.90 -4.32
CA ASP A 159 -14.73 -39.35 -4.30
C ASP A 159 -13.83 -40.17 -3.36
N GLY A 160 -12.92 -39.51 -2.65
CA GLY A 160 -12.11 -40.05 -1.58
C GLY A 160 -12.81 -40.14 -0.23
N TYR A 161 -12.24 -40.99 0.62
CA TYR A 161 -12.73 -41.30 1.95
C TYR A 161 -11.85 -40.67 3.03
N TRP A 162 -12.50 -39.94 3.93
CA TRP A 162 -11.89 -39.23 5.06
C TRP A 162 -12.38 -39.83 6.37
N TYR A 163 -11.46 -40.14 7.27
CA TYR A 163 -11.76 -40.79 8.56
C TYR A 163 -11.10 -40.04 9.72
N ASP A 164 -11.88 -39.80 10.77
CA ASP A 164 -11.42 -39.44 12.10
C ASP A 164 -11.50 -40.72 12.96
N ASN A 165 -10.40 -41.49 13.01
CA ASN A 165 -10.40 -42.80 13.66
C ASN A 165 -10.44 -42.70 15.18
N ASN A 166 -10.04 -41.57 15.75
CA ASN A 166 -9.96 -41.38 17.20
C ASN A 166 -11.10 -40.51 17.76
N GLY A 167 -11.95 -39.95 16.90
CA GLY A 167 -13.17 -39.23 17.24
C GLY A 167 -12.93 -37.87 17.87
N ASN A 168 -11.80 -37.21 17.58
CA ASN A 168 -11.45 -35.91 18.16
C ASN A 168 -11.93 -34.70 17.34
N GLY A 169 -12.59 -34.93 16.20
CA GLY A 169 -13.05 -33.91 15.26
C GLY A 169 -12.00 -33.51 14.21
N ILE A 170 -10.89 -34.23 14.11
CA ILE A 170 -9.78 -34.00 13.18
C ILE A 170 -9.57 -35.27 12.37
N TYR A 171 -9.49 -35.15 11.05
CA TYR A 171 -9.24 -36.29 10.18
C TYR A 171 -7.80 -36.79 10.34
N ASP A 172 -7.61 -38.09 10.50
CA ASP A 172 -6.28 -38.71 10.69
C ASP A 172 -5.97 -39.79 9.64
N TYR A 173 -6.90 -40.03 8.71
CA TYR A 173 -6.72 -40.96 7.60
C TYR A 173 -7.52 -40.56 6.36
N HIS A 174 -6.85 -40.60 5.20
CA HIS A 174 -7.40 -40.27 3.87
C HIS A 174 -7.03 -41.40 2.91
N SER A 175 -8.03 -41.98 2.22
CA SER A 175 -7.85 -43.16 1.37
C SER A 175 -8.91 -43.27 0.27
N GLY A 176 -8.82 -44.28 -0.58
CA GLY A 176 -9.65 -44.38 -1.78
C GLY A 176 -8.99 -43.68 -2.96
N GLU A 177 -9.78 -42.99 -3.79
CA GLU A 177 -9.27 -42.03 -4.76
C GLU A 177 -8.93 -40.74 -3.99
N THR A 178 -7.65 -40.38 -3.92
CA THR A 178 -7.14 -39.32 -3.02
C THR A 178 -6.70 -38.07 -3.78
N LYS A 179 -6.89 -38.08 -5.09
CA LYS A 179 -6.56 -36.98 -5.98
C LYS A 179 -7.63 -35.90 -5.84
N PRO A 180 -7.30 -34.62 -6.04
CA PRO A 180 -8.30 -33.58 -6.14
C PRO A 180 -8.94 -33.55 -7.53
N GLU A 181 -10.26 -33.35 -7.58
CA GLU A 181 -11.04 -33.16 -8.81
C GLU A 181 -11.28 -31.68 -9.11
N ILE A 182 -11.41 -30.86 -8.06
CA ILE A 182 -11.72 -29.43 -8.17
C ILE A 182 -10.68 -28.59 -7.42
N TRP A 183 -10.59 -27.30 -7.75
CA TRP A 183 -9.79 -26.35 -6.97
C TRP A 183 -10.61 -25.62 -5.90
N VAL A 184 -9.90 -25.09 -4.89
CA VAL A 184 -10.46 -24.25 -3.83
C VAL A 184 -9.61 -22.99 -3.71
N GLY A 185 -10.25 -21.82 -3.61
CA GLY A 185 -9.60 -20.56 -3.27
C GLY A 185 -10.30 -19.87 -2.09
N ARG A 186 -9.55 -19.07 -1.33
CA ARG A 186 -10.05 -18.39 -0.12
C ARG A 186 -9.81 -16.89 -0.18
N ILE A 187 -10.89 -16.11 -0.15
CA ILE A 187 -10.89 -14.66 0.04
C ILE A 187 -11.38 -14.42 1.47
N ASN A 188 -10.46 -14.37 2.44
CA ASN A 188 -10.80 -14.31 3.86
C ASN A 188 -9.91 -13.30 4.60
N THR A 189 -10.54 -12.23 5.09
CA THR A 189 -9.88 -11.12 5.80
C THR A 189 -10.31 -11.02 7.26
N ALA A 190 -11.14 -11.95 7.77
CA ALA A 190 -11.69 -11.96 9.14
C ALA A 190 -10.63 -11.97 10.27
N ARG A 191 -9.38 -12.29 9.92
CA ARG A 191 -8.24 -12.36 10.85
C ARG A 191 -7.20 -11.26 10.60
N LEU A 192 -7.51 -10.27 9.78
CA LEU A 192 -6.71 -9.06 9.60
C LEU A 192 -7.24 -7.94 10.50
N THR A 193 -6.35 -7.15 11.10
CA THR A 193 -6.75 -6.16 12.13
C THR A 193 -6.50 -4.71 11.75
N TRP A 194 -5.96 -4.43 10.56
CA TRP A 194 -5.58 -3.07 10.14
C TRP A 194 -6.70 -2.27 9.46
N ASP A 195 -7.81 -2.91 9.09
CA ASP A 195 -8.95 -2.35 8.38
C ASP A 195 -10.13 -3.32 8.53
N ASP A 196 -11.32 -2.88 8.18
CA ASP A 196 -12.56 -3.65 8.21
C ASP A 196 -12.56 -4.81 7.19
N GLU A 197 -13.20 -5.92 7.54
CA GLU A 197 -13.25 -7.13 6.72
C GLU A 197 -13.85 -6.85 5.32
N ALA A 198 -14.95 -6.09 5.27
CA ALA A 198 -15.65 -5.79 4.03
C ALA A 198 -14.86 -4.80 3.17
N ASN A 199 -14.23 -3.80 3.77
CA ASN A 199 -13.34 -2.86 3.05
C ASN A 199 -12.20 -3.59 2.35
N LEU A 200 -11.50 -4.48 3.07
CA LEU A 200 -10.39 -5.24 2.50
C LEU A 200 -10.83 -6.14 1.33
N ILE A 201 -12.02 -6.74 1.42
CA ILE A 201 -12.57 -7.60 0.36
C ILE A 201 -13.05 -6.78 -0.84
N ASN A 202 -13.71 -5.64 -0.62
CA ASN A 202 -14.12 -4.73 -1.69
C ASN A 202 -12.92 -4.17 -2.47
N ASN A 203 -11.85 -3.81 -1.75
CA ASN A 203 -10.58 -3.38 -2.36
C ASN A 203 -9.93 -4.51 -3.15
N TYR A 204 -9.94 -5.73 -2.60
CA TYR A 204 -9.44 -6.92 -3.29
C TYR A 204 -10.21 -7.20 -4.60
N PHE A 205 -11.55 -7.15 -4.59
CA PHE A 205 -12.34 -7.36 -5.81
C PHE A 205 -12.10 -6.28 -6.86
N THR A 206 -11.90 -5.03 -6.44
CA THR A 206 -11.55 -3.93 -7.35
C THR A 206 -10.21 -4.21 -8.05
N LYS A 207 -9.20 -4.62 -7.28
CA LYS A 207 -7.90 -5.01 -7.82
C LYS A 207 -7.99 -6.24 -8.74
N ASN A 208 -8.80 -7.23 -8.37
CA ASN A 208 -9.05 -8.41 -9.18
C ASN A 208 -9.65 -8.04 -10.55
N HIS A 209 -10.70 -7.23 -10.55
CA HIS A 209 -11.32 -6.69 -11.76
C HIS A 209 -10.31 -5.94 -12.63
N ASN A 210 -9.54 -5.02 -12.04
CA ASN A 210 -8.54 -4.23 -12.75
C ASN A 210 -7.47 -5.09 -13.43
N TYR A 211 -7.07 -6.22 -12.83
CA TYR A 211 -6.17 -7.16 -13.49
C TYR A 211 -6.83 -7.86 -14.69
N ARG A 212 -8.10 -8.27 -14.57
CA ARG A 212 -8.82 -9.00 -15.62
C ARG A 212 -9.05 -8.16 -16.87
N ILE A 213 -9.38 -6.88 -16.68
CA ILE A 213 -9.60 -5.94 -17.78
C ILE A 213 -8.30 -5.32 -18.32
N GLY A 214 -7.14 -5.75 -17.81
CA GLY A 214 -5.83 -5.34 -18.32
C GLY A 214 -5.32 -3.99 -17.84
N ILE A 215 -6.02 -3.36 -16.89
CA ILE A 215 -5.64 -2.06 -16.30
C ILE A 215 -4.40 -2.20 -15.40
N LEU A 216 -4.36 -3.27 -14.59
CA LEU A 216 -3.30 -3.46 -13.64
C LEU A 216 -2.11 -4.15 -14.32
N CYS A 217 -0.98 -3.44 -14.43
CA CYS A 217 0.22 -3.91 -15.12
C CYS A 217 1.47 -3.86 -14.21
N LEU A 218 2.42 -4.74 -14.51
CA LEU A 218 3.76 -4.82 -13.92
C LEU A 218 4.72 -5.29 -15.02
N PRO A 219 6.05 -5.16 -14.85
CA PRO A 219 6.99 -5.81 -15.76
C PRO A 219 6.69 -7.30 -15.87
N PHE A 220 6.50 -7.82 -17.09
CA PHE A 220 6.16 -9.23 -17.36
C PHE A 220 7.40 -10.13 -17.16
N ARG A 221 7.84 -10.24 -15.92
CA ARG A 221 8.99 -10.99 -15.44
C ARG A 221 8.68 -11.62 -14.09
N ALA A 222 9.53 -12.55 -13.66
CA ALA A 222 9.33 -13.23 -12.39
C ALA A 222 10.58 -13.23 -11.51
N LEU A 223 10.38 -13.40 -10.21
CA LEU A 223 11.42 -13.52 -9.21
C LEU A 223 11.38 -14.94 -8.62
N GLY A 224 12.51 -15.65 -8.66
CA GLY A 224 12.78 -16.83 -7.85
C GLY A 224 13.78 -16.48 -6.75
N TYR A 225 13.29 -16.38 -5.51
CA TYR A 225 14.11 -16.04 -4.34
C TYR A 225 14.23 -17.26 -3.42
N PHE A 226 15.38 -17.91 -3.41
CA PHE A 226 15.59 -19.20 -2.75
C PHE A 226 16.69 -19.11 -1.70
N ASP A 227 16.30 -19.12 -0.43
CA ASP A 227 17.21 -19.12 0.71
C ASP A 227 17.83 -20.51 0.94
N ASP A 228 19.14 -20.55 1.21
CA ASP A 228 19.86 -21.71 1.75
C ASP A 228 19.68 -23.06 1.02
N GLY A 229 19.35 -23.01 -0.28
CA GLY A 229 19.15 -24.20 -1.10
C GLY A 229 17.85 -24.96 -0.80
N LEU A 230 16.86 -24.33 -0.14
CA LEU A 230 15.54 -24.89 0.11
C LEU A 230 14.72 -25.02 -1.18
N GLY A 231 14.97 -26.05 -2.01
CA GLY A 231 14.28 -26.17 -3.30
C GLY A 231 14.70 -25.08 -4.27
N GLY A 232 14.93 -25.43 -5.53
CA GLY A 232 15.82 -24.60 -6.34
C GLY A 232 15.89 -25.02 -7.79
N SER A 233 14.74 -25.25 -8.41
CA SER A 233 14.66 -25.13 -9.83
C SER A 233 13.60 -24.09 -10.20
N TYR A 234 14.09 -23.05 -10.88
CA TYR A 234 13.31 -22.07 -11.65
C TYR A 234 12.71 -22.68 -12.91
N GLN A 235 12.80 -24.01 -13.07
CA GLN A 235 12.38 -24.68 -14.28
C GLN A 235 10.91 -24.35 -14.52
N ASN A 236 10.62 -24.02 -15.76
CA ASN A 236 9.30 -23.74 -16.28
C ASN A 236 8.70 -22.37 -15.93
N MET A 237 9.25 -21.59 -14.99
CA MET A 237 8.87 -20.16 -14.88
C MET A 237 9.21 -19.41 -16.18
N ASN A 238 10.34 -19.78 -16.80
CA ASN A 238 10.79 -19.25 -18.09
C ASN A 238 9.97 -19.76 -19.30
N LEU A 239 8.99 -20.65 -19.10
CA LEU A 239 8.00 -20.97 -20.14
C LEU A 239 6.89 -19.92 -20.21
N ILE A 240 6.70 -19.18 -19.11
CA ILE A 240 5.69 -18.13 -18.99
C ILE A 240 6.35 -16.77 -19.20
N TYR A 241 7.45 -16.52 -18.47
CA TYR A 241 8.06 -15.21 -18.38
C TYR A 241 9.34 -15.12 -19.23
N PRO A 242 9.50 -14.06 -20.04
CA PRO A 242 10.72 -13.84 -20.83
C PRO A 242 11.95 -13.59 -19.95
N GLU A 243 11.77 -13.00 -18.77
CA GLU A 243 12.82 -12.71 -17.79
C GLU A 243 12.47 -13.32 -16.42
N VAL A 244 13.46 -13.95 -15.79
CA VAL A 244 13.32 -14.51 -14.44
C VAL A 244 14.58 -14.18 -13.63
N ASP A 245 14.44 -13.34 -12.62
CA ASP A 245 15.50 -13.03 -11.66
C ASP A 245 15.64 -14.16 -10.65
N ILE A 246 16.85 -14.73 -10.52
CA ILE A 246 17.11 -15.88 -9.64
C ILE A 246 18.13 -15.51 -8.57
N ILE A 247 17.66 -15.44 -7.33
CA ILE A 247 18.47 -15.09 -6.17
C ILE A 247 18.63 -16.32 -5.29
N THR A 248 19.88 -16.81 -5.19
CA THR A 248 20.21 -18.09 -4.51
C THR A 248 21.49 -18.02 -3.68
N ASP A 249 22.23 -16.90 -3.74
CA ASP A 249 23.47 -16.75 -2.98
C ASP A 249 23.15 -16.54 -1.50
N TYR A 250 23.47 -17.56 -0.69
CA TYR A 250 23.26 -17.62 0.75
C TYR A 250 23.96 -16.49 1.54
N ASN A 251 24.86 -15.72 0.94
CA ASN A 251 25.44 -14.54 1.60
C ASN A 251 24.62 -13.26 1.35
N THR A 252 23.69 -13.30 0.39
CA THR A 252 22.88 -12.14 -0.01
C THR A 252 21.38 -12.36 0.17
N THR A 253 20.92 -13.61 0.33
CA THR A 253 19.52 -13.91 0.66
C THR A 253 19.19 -13.44 2.08
N THR A 254 18.66 -12.23 2.20
CA THR A 254 18.38 -11.56 3.48
C THR A 254 17.03 -10.86 3.41
N ALA A 255 16.43 -10.55 4.55
CA ALA A 255 15.16 -9.84 4.62
C ALA A 255 15.22 -8.49 3.91
N ASP A 256 16.30 -7.72 4.09
CA ASP A 256 16.48 -6.42 3.46
C ASP A 256 16.67 -6.54 1.94
N ASN A 257 17.42 -7.54 1.47
CA ASN A 257 17.55 -7.79 0.05
C ASN A 257 16.23 -8.28 -0.58
N TYR A 258 15.46 -9.09 0.14
CA TYR A 258 14.14 -9.51 -0.33
C TYR A 258 13.17 -8.33 -0.44
N LYS A 259 13.17 -7.40 0.54
CA LYS A 259 12.41 -6.14 0.47
C LYS A 259 12.73 -5.35 -0.80
N TYR A 260 14.03 -5.18 -1.08
CA TYR A 260 14.50 -4.49 -2.29
C TYR A 260 13.90 -5.12 -3.55
N TYR A 261 13.98 -6.45 -3.69
CA TYR A 261 13.42 -7.14 -4.84
C TYR A 261 11.90 -7.03 -4.92
N LEU A 262 11.17 -7.12 -3.81
CA LEU A 262 9.71 -6.97 -3.83
C LEU A 262 9.23 -5.61 -4.39
N GLN A 263 10.08 -4.58 -4.42
CA GLN A 263 9.77 -3.26 -4.96
C GLN A 263 10.09 -3.11 -6.45
N GLN A 264 10.70 -4.11 -7.10
CA GLN A 264 11.17 -3.99 -8.50
C GLN A 264 10.12 -4.37 -9.56
N GLY A 265 8.91 -4.77 -9.16
CA GLY A 265 7.85 -5.16 -10.07
C GLY A 265 8.03 -6.56 -10.67
N TYR A 266 7.15 -7.48 -10.28
CA TYR A 266 7.14 -8.88 -10.76
C TYR A 266 5.73 -9.39 -10.98
N TYR A 267 5.47 -10.07 -12.10
CA TYR A 267 4.21 -10.80 -12.23
C TYR A 267 4.10 -11.94 -11.23
N GLN A 268 5.20 -12.66 -11.01
CA GLN A 268 5.25 -13.82 -10.12
C GLN A 268 6.47 -13.73 -9.21
N VAL A 269 6.23 -13.88 -7.91
CA VAL A 269 7.27 -14.12 -6.91
C VAL A 269 7.18 -15.57 -6.46
N HIS A 270 8.29 -16.29 -6.53
CA HIS A 270 8.47 -17.61 -5.94
C HIS A 270 9.48 -17.47 -4.82
N LEU A 271 9.00 -17.52 -3.57
CA LEU A 271 9.84 -17.43 -2.39
C LEU A 271 9.98 -18.82 -1.76
N SER A 272 11.22 -19.21 -1.53
CA SER A 272 11.57 -20.30 -0.64
C SER A 272 12.44 -19.79 0.50
N ALA A 273 11.95 -19.96 1.73
CA ALA A 273 12.62 -19.54 2.94
C ALA A 273 12.15 -20.36 4.14
N HIS A 274 12.89 -20.27 5.24
CA HIS A 274 12.36 -20.64 6.54
C HIS A 274 11.27 -19.64 6.94
N SER A 275 10.29 -20.04 7.76
CA SER A 275 9.18 -19.11 8.05
C SER A 275 8.31 -19.53 9.22
N SER A 276 7.38 -18.64 9.57
CA SER A 276 6.20 -18.87 10.38
C SER A 276 4.97 -18.27 9.68
N PRO A 277 3.75 -18.39 10.23
CA PRO A 277 2.58 -17.70 9.69
C PRO A 277 2.70 -16.18 9.62
N TRP A 278 3.70 -15.57 10.26
CA TRP A 278 3.84 -14.12 10.39
C TRP A 278 5.10 -13.56 9.73
N GLY A 279 5.95 -14.40 9.14
CA GLY A 279 7.18 -13.90 8.54
C GLY A 279 8.05 -14.96 7.88
N SER A 280 8.84 -14.52 6.91
CA SER A 280 9.88 -15.29 6.23
C SER A 280 11.23 -14.97 6.84
N THR A 281 11.92 -15.97 7.38
CA THR A 281 13.23 -15.83 8.02
C THR A 281 14.32 -16.38 7.11
N PHE A 282 15.36 -15.58 6.92
CA PHE A 282 16.49 -15.90 6.06
C PHE A 282 17.72 -16.24 6.90
N LYS A 283 18.52 -17.16 6.38
CA LYS A 283 19.78 -17.59 7.00
C LYS A 283 20.95 -17.20 6.09
N ILE A 284 22.14 -17.15 6.68
CA ILE A 284 23.38 -16.74 5.99
C ILE A 284 24.53 -17.68 6.33
N ASN A 285 25.66 -17.56 5.64
CA ASN A 285 26.91 -18.27 5.96
C ASN A 285 26.73 -19.79 6.13
N ASN A 286 26.04 -20.44 5.17
CA ASN A 286 25.79 -21.89 5.20
C ASN A 286 24.90 -22.29 6.40
N GLN A 287 23.65 -21.83 6.40
CA GLN A 287 22.59 -22.15 7.37
C GLN A 287 22.76 -21.60 8.79
N GLN A 288 23.49 -20.50 8.97
CA GLN A 288 23.57 -19.79 10.24
C GLN A 288 22.48 -18.69 10.36
N PRO A 289 21.94 -18.45 11.56
CA PRO A 289 21.08 -17.29 11.79
C PRO A 289 21.79 -15.97 11.45
N GLY A 290 21.07 -15.02 10.85
CA GLY A 290 21.60 -13.67 10.60
C GLY A 290 21.08 -12.97 9.36
N GLY A 291 20.30 -13.63 8.49
CA GLY A 291 19.69 -13.01 7.31
C GLY A 291 18.46 -12.15 7.60
N GLY A 292 18.00 -12.10 8.85
CA GLY A 292 16.83 -11.33 9.27
C GLY A 292 15.50 -12.02 8.95
N THR A 293 14.39 -11.35 9.30
CA THR A 293 13.03 -11.83 9.06
C THR A 293 12.20 -10.72 8.44
N PHE A 294 11.53 -11.04 7.32
CA PHE A 294 10.52 -10.21 6.70
C PHE A 294 9.15 -10.57 7.28
N PHE A 295 8.59 -9.70 8.13
CA PHE A 295 7.34 -9.95 8.82
C PHE A 295 6.13 -9.46 8.04
N ASN A 296 4.94 -9.87 8.48
CA ASN A 296 3.67 -9.41 7.93
C ASN A 296 3.59 -7.88 7.90
N TYR A 297 3.98 -7.18 8.98
CA TYR A 297 3.93 -5.70 9.01
C TYR A 297 4.94 -5.02 8.07
N ASP A 298 6.02 -5.69 7.67
CA ASP A 298 6.93 -5.15 6.66
C ASP A 298 6.29 -5.11 5.26
N VAL A 299 5.27 -5.93 5.00
CA VAL A 299 4.53 -5.92 3.73
C VAL A 299 3.85 -4.57 3.51
N TYR A 300 3.33 -3.94 4.57
CA TYR A 300 2.70 -2.62 4.48
C TYR A 300 3.69 -1.53 4.06
N SER A 301 4.84 -1.46 4.73
CA SER A 301 5.86 -0.44 4.46
C SER A 301 6.65 -0.70 3.18
N THR A 302 6.78 -1.97 2.77
CA THR A 302 7.53 -2.35 1.55
C THR A 302 6.70 -2.11 0.30
N ILE A 303 5.37 -2.26 0.39
CA ILE A 303 4.42 -2.19 -0.73
C ILE A 303 4.86 -3.12 -1.89
N PRO A 304 4.85 -4.47 -1.69
CA PRO A 304 5.32 -5.40 -2.71
C PRO A 304 4.59 -5.23 -4.05
N GLN A 305 5.37 -5.03 -5.11
CA GLN A 305 4.90 -4.91 -6.48
C GLN A 305 4.87 -6.30 -7.14
N ALA A 306 3.96 -7.17 -6.70
CA ALA A 306 3.76 -8.45 -7.37
C ALA A 306 2.33 -8.99 -7.38
N PHE A 307 1.92 -9.62 -8.48
CA PHE A 307 0.56 -10.17 -8.64
C PHE A 307 0.38 -11.55 -8.03
N PHE A 308 1.31 -12.47 -8.29
CA PHE A 308 1.16 -13.86 -7.90
C PHE A 308 2.31 -14.32 -7.02
N TYR A 309 2.00 -15.13 -6.02
CA TYR A 309 2.97 -15.64 -5.07
C TYR A 309 2.93 -17.17 -5.00
N THR A 310 4.09 -17.81 -5.06
CA THR A 310 4.28 -19.23 -4.76
C THR A 310 5.24 -19.34 -3.59
N PHE A 311 4.79 -19.95 -2.50
CA PHE A 311 5.52 -20.02 -1.24
C PHE A 311 5.94 -21.44 -0.90
N VAL A 312 7.25 -21.69 -0.97
CA VAL A 312 7.91 -22.80 -0.28
C VAL A 312 8.29 -22.33 1.13
N CYS A 313 7.28 -21.94 1.90
CA CYS A 313 7.42 -21.38 3.24
C CYS A 313 6.48 -22.12 4.20
N CYS A 314 7.00 -22.55 5.36
CA CYS A 314 6.20 -23.13 6.43
C CYS A 314 5.05 -22.19 6.86
N MET A 315 3.82 -22.67 6.74
CA MET A 315 2.61 -22.04 7.29
C MET A 315 2.30 -20.61 6.78
N HIS A 316 2.90 -20.16 5.68
CA HIS A 316 2.64 -18.84 5.12
C HIS A 316 1.17 -18.58 4.83
N ASN A 317 0.44 -19.62 4.39
CA ASN A 317 -0.98 -19.51 4.07
C ASN A 317 -1.86 -20.07 5.19
N ARG A 318 -1.37 -20.13 6.44
CA ARG A 318 -2.19 -20.53 7.59
C ARG A 318 -3.13 -19.38 7.98
N PHE A 319 -4.12 -19.11 7.12
CA PHE A 319 -5.05 -17.97 7.14
C PHE A 319 -5.89 -17.82 8.42
N ILE A 320 -5.93 -18.83 9.27
CA ILE A 320 -6.63 -18.78 10.57
C ILE A 320 -5.87 -17.96 11.63
N GLU A 321 -4.56 -17.75 11.43
CA GLU A 321 -3.73 -16.98 12.34
C GLU A 321 -4.02 -15.49 12.21
N LEU A 322 -4.02 -14.78 13.34
CA LEU A 322 -4.18 -13.32 13.35
C LEU A 322 -3.04 -12.67 12.56
N ASN A 323 -3.37 -11.80 11.61
CA ASN A 323 -2.42 -11.09 10.75
C ASN A 323 -1.43 -12.01 10.02
N ASN A 324 -1.94 -13.12 9.48
CA ASN A 324 -1.15 -14.05 8.68
C ASN A 324 -0.51 -13.36 7.45
N ILE A 325 0.79 -13.59 7.24
CA ILE A 325 1.57 -12.95 6.18
C ILE A 325 1.07 -13.24 4.76
N GLY A 326 0.55 -14.46 4.50
CA GLY A 326 0.00 -14.82 3.19
C GLY A 326 -1.17 -13.92 2.79
N ASN A 327 -2.05 -13.61 3.74
CA ASN A 327 -3.11 -12.62 3.53
C ASN A 327 -2.55 -11.19 3.40
N TRP A 328 -1.53 -10.81 4.17
CA TRP A 328 -0.95 -9.46 4.05
C TRP A 328 -0.47 -9.17 2.62
N TYR A 329 0.16 -10.12 1.94
CA TYR A 329 0.55 -9.96 0.53
C TYR A 329 -0.62 -9.66 -0.42
N LEU A 330 -1.84 -10.07 -0.09
CA LEU A 330 -3.02 -9.91 -0.94
C LEU A 330 -3.88 -8.71 -0.58
N TYR A 331 -3.76 -8.15 0.62
CA TYR A 331 -4.70 -7.13 1.09
C TYR A 331 -4.02 -5.81 1.51
N SER A 332 -2.68 -5.74 1.56
CA SER A 332 -1.94 -4.54 1.98
C SER A 332 -1.83 -3.43 0.93
N SER A 333 -2.04 -3.76 -0.34
CA SER A 333 -1.63 -2.92 -1.46
C SER A 333 -2.51 -3.14 -2.69
N ASN A 334 -2.26 -2.30 -3.70
CA ASN A 334 -2.88 -2.39 -5.02
C ASN A 334 -2.38 -3.58 -5.86
N TYR A 335 -1.48 -4.42 -5.33
CA TYR A 335 -0.98 -5.65 -5.96
C TYR A 335 -1.36 -6.89 -5.13
N GLY A 336 -0.96 -8.08 -5.58
CA GLY A 336 -1.26 -9.34 -4.91
C GLY A 336 -2.70 -9.82 -5.14
N LEU A 337 -2.82 -10.84 -5.98
CA LEU A 337 -4.09 -11.39 -6.46
C LEU A 337 -4.28 -12.84 -6.02
N ALA A 338 -3.21 -13.64 -5.97
CA ALA A 338 -3.28 -14.97 -5.42
C ALA A 338 -1.94 -15.40 -4.84
N ALA A 339 -2.02 -16.16 -3.75
CA ALA A 339 -0.87 -16.78 -3.09
C ALA A 339 -1.10 -18.27 -2.93
N LEU A 340 -0.26 -19.08 -3.57
CA LEU A 340 -0.16 -20.52 -3.35
C LEU A 340 0.87 -20.80 -2.26
N GLY A 341 0.46 -21.49 -1.20
CA GLY A 341 1.32 -21.76 -0.05
C GLY A 341 0.72 -22.79 0.89
N SER A 342 1.40 -23.08 1.99
CA SER A 342 0.99 -24.15 2.91
C SER A 342 0.39 -23.63 4.23
N THR A 343 -0.60 -24.33 4.79
CA THR A 343 -1.14 -24.16 6.15
C THR A 343 -0.32 -24.91 7.23
N LYS A 344 0.66 -25.72 6.79
CA LYS A 344 1.53 -26.57 7.63
C LYS A 344 3.01 -26.35 7.32
N THR A 345 3.89 -27.09 8.00
CA THR A 345 5.30 -27.13 7.63
C THR A 345 5.50 -27.78 6.26
N THR A 346 6.32 -27.17 5.40
CA THR A 346 6.59 -27.65 4.03
C THR A 346 8.01 -28.18 3.88
N TYR A 347 8.32 -28.71 2.70
CA TYR A 347 9.64 -29.18 2.28
C TYR A 347 10.02 -28.47 0.98
N GLY A 348 11.26 -28.60 0.51
CA GLY A 348 11.66 -28.12 -0.81
C GLY A 348 10.79 -28.79 -1.88
N VAL A 349 9.96 -28.00 -2.56
CA VAL A 349 9.05 -28.48 -3.60
C VAL A 349 9.40 -27.81 -4.92
N GLU A 350 9.50 -28.61 -5.98
CA GLU A 350 9.64 -28.12 -7.34
C GLU A 350 8.25 -27.98 -7.96
N TYR A 351 7.90 -26.79 -8.47
CA TYR A 351 6.56 -26.48 -9.01
C TYR A 351 6.50 -26.63 -10.55
N ASN A 352 7.22 -27.61 -11.10
CA ASN A 352 7.41 -27.75 -12.54
C ASN A 352 6.11 -27.98 -13.32
N GLU A 353 5.25 -28.86 -12.82
CA GLU A 353 3.96 -29.17 -13.42
C GLU A 353 2.99 -27.99 -13.27
N TYR A 354 3.06 -27.27 -12.14
CA TYR A 354 2.27 -26.07 -11.89
C TYR A 354 2.61 -24.97 -12.91
N TYR A 355 3.89 -24.61 -13.06
CA TYR A 355 4.30 -23.58 -14.04
C TYR A 355 4.09 -24.03 -15.49
N SER A 356 4.22 -25.33 -15.78
CA SER A 356 3.89 -25.85 -17.11
C SER A 356 2.39 -25.73 -17.41
N ALA A 357 1.53 -26.00 -16.44
CA ALA A 357 0.08 -25.85 -16.59
C ALA A 357 -0.30 -24.38 -16.83
N LEU A 358 0.27 -23.47 -16.05
CA LEU A 358 0.12 -22.02 -16.22
C LEU A 358 0.57 -21.56 -17.61
N ALA A 359 1.75 -22.00 -18.08
CA ALA A 359 2.26 -21.68 -19.41
C ALA A 359 1.36 -22.17 -20.55
N ASN A 360 0.55 -23.21 -20.30
CA ASN A 360 -0.44 -23.73 -21.23
C ASN A 360 -1.84 -23.09 -21.07
N GLY A 361 -1.95 -21.97 -20.33
CA GLY A 361 -3.19 -21.21 -20.17
C GLY A 361 -4.13 -21.73 -19.08
N SER A 362 -3.65 -22.58 -18.17
CA SER A 362 -4.46 -22.99 -17.01
C SER A 362 -4.62 -21.83 -16.02
N SER A 363 -5.78 -21.75 -15.37
CA SER A 363 -5.93 -20.90 -14.18
C SER A 363 -5.07 -21.38 -13.02
N ILE A 364 -4.82 -20.51 -12.04
CA ILE A 364 -4.05 -20.82 -10.83
C ILE A 364 -4.60 -22.07 -10.11
N GLY A 365 -5.92 -22.15 -9.96
CA GLY A 365 -6.59 -23.30 -9.36
C GLY A 365 -6.43 -24.58 -10.19
N SER A 366 -6.64 -24.49 -11.51
CA SER A 366 -6.48 -25.66 -12.39
C SER A 366 -5.03 -26.15 -12.43
N ALA A 367 -4.06 -25.24 -12.42
CA ALA A 367 -2.65 -25.56 -12.33
C ALA A 367 -2.31 -26.27 -11.01
N LEU A 368 -2.90 -25.85 -9.88
CA LEU A 368 -2.74 -26.54 -8.60
C LEU A 368 -3.30 -27.97 -8.64
N VAL A 369 -4.49 -28.16 -9.22
CA VAL A 369 -5.10 -29.50 -9.36
C VAL A 369 -4.22 -30.42 -10.19
N ILE A 370 -3.68 -29.93 -11.32
CA ILE A 370 -2.73 -30.69 -12.15
C ILE A 370 -1.48 -31.05 -11.34
N PHE A 371 -0.89 -30.08 -10.65
CA PHE A 371 0.30 -30.28 -9.83
C PHE A 371 0.09 -31.33 -8.73
N LEU A 372 -1.03 -31.25 -8.00
CA LEU A 372 -1.37 -32.22 -6.95
C LEU A 372 -1.69 -33.60 -7.52
N ASN A 373 -2.30 -33.70 -8.70
CA ASN A 373 -2.59 -34.98 -9.35
C ASN A 373 -1.31 -35.74 -9.75
N GLU A 374 -0.30 -35.03 -10.23
CA GLU A 374 1.01 -35.60 -10.57
C GLU A 374 1.82 -35.95 -9.32
N ASN A 375 1.56 -35.27 -8.19
CA ASN A 375 2.26 -35.44 -6.92
C ASN A 375 1.39 -36.01 -5.79
N TRP A 376 0.33 -36.74 -6.12
CA TRP A 376 -0.74 -37.15 -5.18
C TRP A 376 -0.25 -37.98 -3.98
N TYR A 377 0.90 -38.64 -4.11
CA TYR A 377 1.52 -39.45 -3.07
C TYR A 377 2.32 -38.64 -2.04
N ALA A 378 2.49 -37.33 -2.25
CA ALA A 378 3.32 -36.46 -1.42
C ALA A 378 2.54 -35.86 -0.25
N GLU A 379 2.58 -36.52 0.90
CA GLU A 379 1.92 -36.11 2.16
C GLU A 379 2.23 -34.66 2.59
N TYR A 380 3.43 -34.16 2.28
CA TYR A 380 3.80 -32.78 2.63
C TYR A 380 3.03 -31.71 1.84
N LEU A 381 2.39 -32.06 0.72
CA LEU A 381 1.57 -31.15 -0.09
C LEU A 381 0.13 -31.02 0.43
N LYS A 382 -0.31 -31.85 1.38
CA LYS A 382 -1.71 -31.87 1.88
C LYS A 382 -2.20 -30.56 2.47
N GLY A 383 -1.29 -29.68 2.90
CA GLY A 383 -1.64 -28.36 3.42
C GLY A 383 -1.58 -27.23 2.40
N LEU A 384 -1.37 -27.51 1.11
CA LEU A 384 -1.39 -26.46 0.09
C LEU A 384 -2.81 -25.86 -0.03
N THR A 385 -2.85 -24.54 -0.10
CA THR A 385 -4.07 -23.74 -0.27
C THR A 385 -3.78 -22.51 -1.12
N ILE A 386 -4.80 -22.04 -1.83
CA ILE A 386 -4.79 -20.77 -2.54
C ILE A 386 -5.52 -19.73 -1.69
N LEU A 387 -4.80 -18.69 -1.31
CA LEU A 387 -5.40 -17.44 -0.86
C LEU A 387 -5.63 -16.55 -2.08
N GLY A 388 -6.77 -15.87 -2.14
CA GLY A 388 -7.20 -15.10 -3.30
C GLY A 388 -7.99 -15.93 -4.32
N ASP A 389 -7.91 -15.51 -5.57
CA ASP A 389 -8.80 -15.94 -6.64
C ASP A 389 -8.14 -17.00 -7.54
N PRO A 390 -8.61 -18.26 -7.50
CA PRO A 390 -8.03 -19.38 -8.23
C PRO A 390 -8.40 -19.40 -9.71
N THR A 391 -9.35 -18.58 -10.16
CA THR A 391 -9.81 -18.58 -11.56
C THR A 391 -8.90 -17.74 -12.47
N LEU A 392 -8.06 -16.88 -11.88
CA LEU A 392 -7.14 -16.03 -12.62
C LEU A 392 -6.18 -16.85 -13.49
N ILE A 393 -5.98 -16.39 -14.71
CA ILE A 393 -4.97 -16.86 -15.65
C ILE A 393 -3.82 -15.86 -15.71
N ILE A 394 -2.61 -16.34 -15.99
CA ILE A 394 -1.49 -15.44 -16.27
C ILE A 394 -1.65 -14.93 -17.70
N GLN A 395 -1.90 -13.63 -17.81
CA GLN A 395 -1.98 -12.92 -19.07
C GLN A 395 -1.00 -11.74 -19.02
N GLU A 396 -0.23 -11.54 -20.07
CA GLU A 396 0.57 -10.33 -20.20
C GLU A 396 -0.40 -9.16 -20.46
N ASN A 397 -0.71 -8.42 -19.41
CA ASN A 397 -1.37 -7.12 -19.55
C ASN A 397 -0.34 -6.16 -20.13
N VAL A 398 -0.37 -6.01 -21.45
CA VAL A 398 0.30 -4.92 -22.13
C VAL A 398 -0.53 -3.68 -21.86
N TYR A 399 0.02 -2.72 -21.15
CA TYR A 399 -0.56 -1.40 -21.05
C TYR A 399 -0.71 -0.83 -22.47
N ASP A 400 -1.94 -0.81 -22.98
CA ASP A 400 -2.26 -0.19 -24.26
C ASP A 400 -2.45 1.31 -24.02
N GLU A 401 -1.35 2.06 -24.11
CA GLU A 401 -1.34 3.53 -24.12
C GLU A 401 -2.35 4.14 -25.11
N GLN A 402 -2.88 3.37 -26.07
CA GLN A 402 -3.77 3.90 -27.12
C GLN A 402 -5.24 4.02 -26.70
N ASN A 403 -5.66 3.46 -25.56
CA ASN A 403 -7.05 3.55 -25.09
C ASN A 403 -7.25 4.38 -23.82
N ILE A 404 -6.21 5.08 -23.36
CA ILE A 404 -6.34 6.17 -22.39
C ILE A 404 -5.89 7.43 -23.11
N SER A 405 -6.77 8.42 -23.24
CA SER A 405 -6.34 9.75 -23.66
C SER A 405 -5.56 10.38 -22.50
N GLU A 406 -4.30 10.01 -22.32
CA GLU A 406 -3.40 10.80 -21.47
C GLU A 406 -3.25 12.17 -22.13
N ASN A 407 -3.68 13.22 -21.44
CA ASN A 407 -3.25 14.55 -21.77
C ASN A 407 -1.75 14.62 -21.49
N ILE A 408 -0.94 14.56 -22.56
CA ILE A 408 0.52 14.68 -22.45
C ILE A 408 0.84 15.96 -21.68
N PRO A 409 1.50 15.87 -20.51
CA PRO A 409 1.86 17.03 -19.72
C PRO A 409 2.65 18.02 -20.57
N LYS A 410 2.29 19.30 -20.50
CA LYS A 410 2.96 20.34 -21.28
C LYS A 410 4.14 20.89 -20.51
N GLN A 411 5.09 21.48 -21.24
CA GLN A 411 6.10 22.32 -20.60
C GLN A 411 5.43 23.57 -20.04
N LEU A 412 5.96 24.05 -18.91
CA LEU A 412 5.44 25.25 -18.27
C LEU A 412 5.89 26.50 -19.05
N ASP A 413 4.98 27.07 -19.84
CA ASP A 413 5.27 28.24 -20.67
C ASP A 413 5.62 29.47 -19.80
N GLY A 414 6.75 30.11 -20.10
CA GLY A 414 7.18 31.37 -19.49
C GLY A 414 7.93 31.23 -18.17
N TYR A 415 8.27 30.01 -17.76
CA TYR A 415 9.06 29.75 -16.55
C TYR A 415 10.27 28.84 -16.84
N GLN A 416 11.37 29.09 -16.15
CA GLN A 416 12.51 28.20 -16.07
C GLN A 416 12.37 27.28 -14.85
N ILE A 417 12.78 26.02 -15.00
CA ILE A 417 12.79 25.02 -13.94
C ILE A 417 14.23 24.57 -13.73
N GLU A 418 14.79 24.84 -12.56
CA GLU A 418 16.13 24.37 -12.16
C GLU A 418 16.01 23.31 -11.06
N ILE A 419 16.41 22.08 -11.35
CA ILE A 419 16.35 20.96 -10.39
C ILE A 419 17.73 20.71 -9.78
N SER A 420 17.78 20.58 -8.45
CA SER A 420 18.99 20.26 -7.70
C SER A 420 18.70 19.32 -6.53
N GLN A 421 19.72 18.56 -6.11
CA GLN A 421 19.65 17.72 -4.92
C GLN A 421 19.99 18.57 -3.67
N VAL A 422 19.17 18.47 -2.63
CA VAL A 422 19.33 19.22 -1.37
C VAL A 422 20.10 18.41 -0.34
N THR A 423 19.72 17.15 -0.11
CA THR A 423 20.39 16.26 0.86
C THR A 423 21.25 15.22 0.15
N THR A 424 22.34 14.80 0.81
CA THR A 424 23.28 13.80 0.26
C THR A 424 23.74 12.82 1.34
N HIS A 425 23.01 12.72 2.45
CA HIS A 425 23.43 11.89 3.56
C HIS A 425 23.17 10.42 3.22
N PRO A 426 24.04 9.45 3.60
CA PRO A 426 23.80 8.03 3.37
C PRO A 426 22.57 7.42 4.07
N MET A 427 21.82 8.21 4.84
CA MET A 427 20.64 7.78 5.58
C MET A 427 19.46 8.51 4.97
N THR A 428 18.30 7.86 4.93
CA THR A 428 17.08 8.39 4.36
C THR A 428 16.69 9.74 4.95
N ASP A 429 16.41 10.68 4.06
CA ASP A 429 15.78 11.96 4.32
C ASP A 429 14.41 11.99 3.60
N GLY A 430 13.37 12.46 4.28
CA GLY A 430 12.01 12.41 3.75
C GLY A 430 11.07 13.47 4.34
N ARG A 431 9.87 13.57 3.78
CA ARG A 431 8.82 14.54 4.19
C ARG A 431 9.32 15.98 4.33
N PRO A 432 9.80 16.59 3.23
CA PRO A 432 10.23 17.98 3.26
C PRO A 432 9.04 18.91 3.55
N VAL A 433 9.26 19.94 4.37
CA VAL A 433 8.32 21.05 4.57
C VAL A 433 9.09 22.37 4.57
N SER A 434 8.57 23.39 3.90
CA SER A 434 9.31 24.62 3.62
C SER A 434 8.56 25.90 3.95
N THR A 435 9.34 26.95 4.19
CA THR A 435 8.83 28.32 4.37
C THR A 435 9.86 29.33 3.87
N ILE A 436 9.50 30.62 3.83
CA ILE A 436 10.41 31.71 3.46
C ILE A 436 10.52 32.71 4.60
N ASP A 437 11.75 33.15 4.90
CA ASP A 437 11.97 34.16 5.92
C ASP A 437 11.70 35.60 5.40
N GLY A 438 11.70 36.57 6.32
CA GLY A 438 11.47 37.98 5.99
C GLY A 438 12.53 38.63 5.10
N THR A 439 13.64 37.93 4.80
CA THR A 439 14.70 38.37 3.89
C THR A 439 14.65 37.70 2.53
N GLY A 440 13.80 36.68 2.36
CA GLY A 440 13.63 35.92 1.13
C GLY A 440 14.45 34.64 1.05
N ASN A 441 15.08 34.19 2.15
CA ASN A 441 15.76 32.89 2.17
C ASN A 441 14.73 31.78 2.35
N LEU A 442 14.92 30.67 1.65
CA LEU A 442 14.12 29.46 1.87
C LEU A 442 14.60 28.76 3.13
N TRP A 443 13.68 28.20 3.88
CA TRP A 443 13.93 27.32 5.02
C TRP A 443 13.24 25.99 4.77
N LEU A 444 13.94 24.91 5.03
CA LEU A 444 13.47 23.54 4.80
C LEU A 444 13.70 22.72 6.06
N ILE A 445 12.67 22.01 6.52
CA ILE A 445 12.75 20.97 7.54
C ILE A 445 12.40 19.60 6.95
N TRP A 446 12.99 18.53 7.47
CA TRP A 446 12.71 17.16 7.01
C TRP A 446 12.98 16.09 8.09
N ASP A 447 12.31 14.95 7.94
CA ASP A 447 12.56 13.72 8.71
C ASP A 447 13.88 13.08 8.26
N SER A 448 14.73 12.65 9.19
CA SER A 448 16.04 12.07 8.87
C SER A 448 16.41 10.86 9.72
N GLY A 449 16.94 9.80 9.07
CA GLY A 449 17.41 8.57 9.73
C GLY A 449 18.86 8.61 10.26
N ARG A 450 19.46 9.79 10.43
CA ARG A 450 20.91 9.95 10.67
C ARG A 450 21.42 9.38 11.99
N TYR A 451 21.13 10.04 13.11
CA TYR A 451 21.72 9.72 14.43
C TYR A 451 20.91 8.67 15.21
N VAL A 452 19.63 8.53 14.88
CA VAL A 452 18.61 7.79 15.63
C VAL A 452 17.60 7.19 14.67
N ARG A 453 16.48 6.64 15.17
CA ARG A 453 15.44 6.04 14.33
C ARG A 453 14.78 7.05 13.38
N SER A 454 14.47 8.25 13.89
CA SER A 454 14.05 9.41 13.09
C SER A 454 14.22 10.69 13.91
N ASP A 455 14.78 11.73 13.31
CA ASP A 455 15.02 13.05 13.91
C ASP A 455 14.80 14.16 12.88
N GLN A 456 14.62 15.39 13.37
CA GLN A 456 14.30 16.55 12.54
C GLN A 456 15.54 17.35 12.19
N TYR A 457 15.67 17.72 10.91
CA TYR A 457 16.75 18.57 10.44
C TYR A 457 16.25 19.76 9.68
N VAL A 458 16.93 20.88 9.86
CA VAL A 458 16.64 22.14 9.19
C VAL A 458 17.84 22.64 8.42
N SER A 459 17.59 23.31 7.29
CA SER A 459 18.59 24.08 6.56
C SER A 459 17.93 25.27 5.87
N SER A 460 18.73 26.30 5.59
CA SER A 460 18.31 27.52 4.89
C SER A 460 19.08 27.70 3.58
N TYR A 461 18.44 28.28 2.58
CA TYR A 461 19.00 28.58 1.27
C TYR A 461 18.95 30.08 1.00
N ASP A 462 20.13 30.70 0.86
CA ASP A 462 20.29 32.15 0.71
C ASP A 462 20.14 32.67 -0.73
N GLY A 463 19.63 31.82 -1.64
CA GLY A 463 19.59 32.07 -3.08
C GLY A 463 20.83 31.59 -3.83
N SER A 464 21.87 31.11 -3.14
CA SER A 464 23.10 30.60 -3.74
C SER A 464 23.57 29.28 -3.17
N SER A 465 23.41 29.05 -1.86
CA SER A 465 23.87 27.83 -1.20
C SER A 465 23.02 27.47 0.01
N TRP A 466 22.95 26.18 0.30
CA TRP A 466 22.37 25.67 1.52
C TRP A 466 23.33 25.81 2.70
N SER A 467 22.82 26.19 3.87
CA SER A 467 23.54 26.05 5.13
C SER A 467 23.81 24.58 5.44
N ASN A 468 24.73 24.32 6.39
CA ASN A 468 24.89 22.96 6.90
C ASN A 468 23.59 22.53 7.61
N PRO A 469 23.10 21.30 7.40
CA PRO A 469 21.95 20.79 8.15
C PRO A 469 22.19 20.83 9.66
N GLU A 470 21.21 21.36 10.39
CA GLU A 470 21.20 21.43 11.86
C GLU A 470 20.06 20.57 12.41
N THR A 471 20.28 19.89 13.54
CA THR A 471 19.22 19.12 14.23
C THR A 471 18.24 20.05 14.93
N VAL A 472 16.94 19.78 14.83
CA VAL A 472 15.88 20.51 15.52
C VAL A 472 15.46 19.72 16.75
N GLY A 473 15.91 20.20 17.92
CA GLY A 473 15.55 19.65 19.21
C GLY A 473 15.92 18.19 19.35
N PHE A 474 17.15 17.77 19.07
CA PHE A 474 17.56 16.36 19.10
C PHE A 474 16.96 15.53 20.27
N ASP A 475 16.48 14.32 19.95
CA ASP A 475 16.15 13.26 20.91
C ASP A 475 16.61 11.88 20.43
N GLU A 476 16.78 10.92 21.34
CA GLU A 476 17.26 9.57 21.00
C GLU A 476 16.20 8.67 20.32
N TYR A 477 14.92 9.03 20.42
CA TYR A 477 13.81 8.21 19.96
C TYR A 477 13.23 8.66 18.60
N TRP A 478 11.91 8.80 18.51
CA TRP A 478 11.18 9.06 17.27
C TRP A 478 10.65 10.49 17.28
N ASP A 479 11.24 11.33 16.46
CA ASP A 479 10.69 12.63 16.13
C ASP A 479 10.25 12.58 14.67
N LEU A 480 8.97 12.90 14.38
CA LEU A 480 8.35 12.72 13.05
C LEU A 480 7.43 13.89 12.71
N HIS A 481 6.97 13.96 11.46
CA HIS A 481 5.92 14.88 11.00
C HIS A 481 6.22 16.36 11.35
N PRO A 482 7.34 16.92 10.87
CA PRO A 482 7.64 18.31 11.10
C PRO A 482 6.68 19.23 10.35
N ASP A 483 6.56 20.45 10.84
CA ASP A 483 6.04 21.60 10.11
C ASP A 483 6.88 22.84 10.45
N ILE A 484 6.97 23.81 9.53
CA ILE A 484 7.82 25.00 9.68
C ILE A 484 7.11 26.26 9.15
N ILE A 485 7.20 27.36 9.89
CA ILE A 485 6.61 28.63 9.47
C ILE A 485 7.42 29.85 9.92
N HIS A 486 7.38 30.91 9.12
CA HIS A 486 7.86 32.23 9.50
C HIS A 486 6.74 33.07 10.11
N ASN A 487 6.92 33.54 11.36
CA ASN A 487 5.91 34.35 12.05
C ASN A 487 6.07 35.87 11.87
N GLY A 488 6.97 36.30 10.98
CA GLY A 488 7.33 37.70 10.77
C GLY A 488 8.59 38.16 11.50
N ASN A 489 9.05 37.42 12.52
CA ASN A 489 10.30 37.69 13.22
C ASN A 489 11.28 36.51 13.18
N ASN A 490 10.77 35.31 13.45
CA ASN A 490 11.54 34.08 13.65
C ASN A 490 10.94 32.96 12.81
N ILE A 491 11.77 32.00 12.45
CA ILE A 491 11.34 30.70 11.94
C ILE A 491 11.06 29.77 13.12
N TRP A 492 9.90 29.11 13.07
CA TRP A 492 9.46 28.14 14.05
C TRP A 492 9.22 26.79 13.39
N ALA A 493 9.62 25.74 14.08
CA ALA A 493 9.31 24.37 13.72
C ALA A 493 8.49 23.72 14.83
N VAL A 494 7.55 22.85 14.44
CA VAL A 494 6.87 21.91 15.33
C VAL A 494 7.00 20.49 14.82
N TRP A 495 6.92 19.51 15.71
CA TRP A 495 6.97 18.09 15.35
C TRP A 495 6.33 17.24 16.44
N GLN A 496 5.92 16.02 16.11
CA GLN A 496 5.55 15.03 17.13
C GLN A 496 6.81 14.32 17.63
N SER A 497 6.92 14.12 18.94
CA SER A 497 8.13 13.62 19.58
C SER A 497 7.84 12.50 20.57
N PHE A 498 8.67 11.46 20.52
CA PHE A 498 8.71 10.35 21.47
C PHE A 498 9.77 10.57 22.57
N ARG A 499 9.99 11.82 22.97
CA ARG A 499 11.06 12.19 23.92
C ARG A 499 10.79 11.78 25.37
N GLN A 500 9.54 11.74 25.79
CA GLN A 500 9.20 11.52 27.19
C GLN A 500 8.89 10.04 27.48
N TYR A 501 9.93 9.27 27.80
CA TYR A 501 9.74 7.89 28.26
C TYR A 501 9.10 7.87 29.66
N HIS A 502 7.86 7.37 29.78
CA HIS A 502 7.15 7.24 31.05
C HIS A 502 7.43 5.88 31.71
N TYR A 503 7.66 5.90 33.03
CA TYR A 503 8.19 4.77 33.83
C TYR A 503 7.20 3.60 34.05
N ASP A 504 5.97 3.70 33.52
CA ASP A 504 4.85 2.77 33.76
C ASP A 504 4.33 2.07 32.47
N ASP A 505 5.22 1.80 31.49
CA ASP A 505 4.90 1.08 30.23
C ASP A 505 3.90 1.81 29.29
N VAL A 506 3.72 3.11 29.43
CA VAL A 506 2.90 3.94 28.54
C VAL A 506 3.81 4.75 27.61
N CYS A 507 3.86 4.34 26.34
CA CYS A 507 4.60 4.99 25.27
C CYS A 507 3.69 6.02 24.58
N ASN A 508 3.96 7.33 24.70
CA ASN A 508 3.14 8.41 24.10
C ASN A 508 3.96 9.34 23.18
N PHE A 509 3.27 10.06 22.29
CA PHE A 509 3.84 11.16 21.49
C PHE A 509 3.33 12.51 22.04
N ASP A 510 4.22 13.51 22.10
CA ASP A 510 3.94 14.91 22.45
C ASP A 510 4.18 15.83 21.25
N ILE A 511 3.56 17.02 21.22
CA ILE A 511 3.90 18.08 20.27
C ILE A 511 4.99 18.98 20.84
N MET A 512 6.10 19.06 20.12
CA MET A 512 7.25 19.89 20.47
C MET A 512 7.37 21.06 19.49
N ALA A 513 7.99 22.15 19.94
CA ALA A 513 8.42 23.25 19.09
C ALA A 513 9.80 23.80 19.43
N SER A 514 10.41 24.43 18.44
CA SER A 514 11.66 25.16 18.56
C SER A 514 11.69 26.31 17.54
N SER A 515 12.60 27.26 17.73
CA SER A 515 12.82 28.37 16.80
C SER A 515 14.30 28.49 16.40
N ASP A 516 14.53 29.20 15.30
CA ASP A 516 15.83 29.66 14.80
C ASP A 516 16.71 30.46 15.79
N ASN A 517 16.16 30.92 16.92
CA ASN A 517 16.97 31.51 18.00
C ASN A 517 17.86 30.46 18.67
N ASN A 518 17.38 29.21 18.74
CA ASN A 518 18.12 28.07 19.26
C ASN A 518 17.40 26.76 18.91
N TRP A 519 17.77 26.13 17.79
CA TRP A 519 17.17 24.86 17.37
C TRP A 519 17.30 23.73 18.39
N THR A 520 18.27 23.78 19.30
CA THR A 520 18.47 22.70 20.29
C THR A 520 17.49 22.72 21.45
N GLN A 521 16.71 23.80 21.62
CA GLN A 521 15.79 23.96 22.74
C GLN A 521 14.36 23.60 22.32
N ALA A 522 13.99 22.34 22.54
CA ALA A 522 12.62 21.88 22.36
C ALA A 522 11.72 22.31 23.54
N ILE A 523 10.51 22.78 23.23
CA ILE A 523 9.47 23.15 24.19
C ILE A 523 8.24 22.28 23.91
N ASN A 524 7.70 21.60 24.93
CA ASN A 524 6.45 20.86 24.79
C ASN A 524 5.27 21.84 24.76
N ILE A 525 4.41 21.73 23.73
CA ILE A 525 3.21 22.55 23.53
C ILE A 525 1.94 21.81 23.92
N SER A 526 1.91 20.49 23.72
CA SER A 526 0.77 19.67 24.17
C SER A 526 0.75 19.59 25.70
N ASP A 527 -0.43 19.66 26.31
CA ASP A 527 -0.56 19.37 27.75
C ASP A 527 -0.53 17.85 27.96
N PRO A 528 0.50 17.30 28.61
CA PRO A 528 0.57 15.87 28.87
C PRO A 528 -0.54 15.49 29.85
N ASP A 529 -1.60 14.83 29.37
CA ASP A 529 -2.56 14.16 30.23
C ASP A 529 -1.91 12.91 30.84
N TRP A 530 -1.19 13.12 31.94
CA TRP A 530 -0.41 12.09 32.65
C TRP A 530 -1.23 10.91 33.18
N GLN A 531 -2.55 10.93 33.05
CA GLN A 531 -3.44 9.89 33.56
C GLN A 531 -4.01 8.97 32.48
N ASN A 532 -3.92 9.35 31.20
CA ASN A 532 -4.52 8.60 30.09
C ASN A 532 -3.50 8.31 28.97
N ILE A 533 -3.67 7.19 28.27
CA ILE A 533 -2.87 6.87 27.09
C ILE A 533 -3.38 7.75 25.93
N CYS A 534 -2.55 8.68 25.47
CA CYS A 534 -2.85 9.54 24.33
C CYS A 534 -1.63 9.72 23.43
N TYR A 535 -1.87 9.84 22.12
CA TYR A 535 -0.85 10.18 21.14
C TYR A 535 -1.17 11.54 20.53
N GLU A 536 -0.29 12.51 20.75
CA GLU A 536 -0.36 13.83 20.13
C GLU A 536 0.49 13.80 18.85
N VAL A 537 -0.16 13.87 17.69
CA VAL A 537 0.46 13.56 16.39
C VAL A 537 -0.02 14.52 15.30
N GLU A 538 0.70 14.51 14.18
CA GLU A 538 0.35 15.27 12.96
C GLU A 538 0.16 16.79 13.21
N PRO A 539 1.12 17.49 13.85
CA PRO A 539 0.96 18.92 14.09
C PRO A 539 1.02 19.73 12.79
N LYS A 540 0.23 20.81 12.72
CA LYS A 540 0.32 21.85 11.67
C LYS A 540 0.37 23.25 12.23
N LEU A 541 1.21 24.07 11.61
CA LEU A 541 1.44 25.48 11.92
C LEU A 541 0.66 26.39 10.98
N ALA A 542 0.14 27.47 11.54
CA ALA A 542 -0.42 28.58 10.77
C ALA A 542 -0.16 29.91 11.49
N VAL A 543 -0.12 31.00 10.73
CA VAL A 543 0.10 32.35 11.26
C VAL A 543 -1.04 33.26 10.83
N ASP A 544 -1.60 34.01 11.78
CA ASP A 544 -2.61 35.03 11.50
C ASP A 544 -1.98 36.35 11.00
N ASN A 545 -2.81 37.30 10.55
CA ASN A 545 -2.32 38.60 10.06
C ASN A 545 -1.61 39.47 11.11
N ASN A 546 -1.67 39.12 12.40
CA ASN A 546 -0.98 39.84 13.46
C ASN A 546 0.37 39.19 13.82
N GLY A 547 0.73 38.07 13.17
CA GLY A 547 1.93 37.29 13.48
C GLY A 547 1.75 36.33 14.65
N ASN A 548 0.52 36.11 15.13
CA ASN A 548 0.25 35.09 16.14
C ASN A 548 0.28 33.73 15.47
N MET A 549 0.97 32.77 16.09
CA MET A 549 1.05 31.41 15.55
C MET A 549 0.00 30.54 16.21
N PHE A 550 -0.51 29.59 15.45
CA PHE A 550 -1.39 28.54 15.90
C PHE A 550 -0.77 27.21 15.52
N VAL A 551 -0.81 26.26 16.45
CA VAL A 551 -0.52 24.85 16.17
C VAL A 551 -1.80 24.09 16.41
N VAL A 552 -2.23 23.33 15.41
CA VAL A 552 -3.29 22.33 15.55
C VAL A 552 -2.67 20.94 15.48
N TRP A 553 -3.22 19.98 16.20
CA TRP A 553 -2.74 18.60 16.14
C TRP A 553 -3.87 17.62 16.43
N LYS A 554 -3.63 16.37 16.05
CA LYS A 554 -4.50 15.25 16.37
C LYS A 554 -4.11 14.67 17.73
N ARG A 555 -5.11 14.46 18.59
CA ARG A 555 -5.01 13.65 19.79
C ARG A 555 -5.73 12.33 19.58
N GLU A 556 -5.00 11.23 19.60
CA GLU A 556 -5.57 9.88 19.54
C GLU A 556 -5.68 9.29 20.95
N THR A 557 -6.87 8.82 21.33
CA THR A 557 -7.11 8.15 22.61
C THR A 557 -7.84 6.84 22.40
N VAL A 558 -7.95 6.02 23.45
CA VAL A 558 -8.79 4.81 23.42
C VAL A 558 -10.29 5.10 23.23
N GLU A 559 -10.74 6.34 23.45
CA GLU A 559 -12.14 6.77 23.32
C GLU A 559 -12.43 7.39 21.93
N GLY A 560 -11.40 7.57 21.09
CA GLY A 560 -11.51 8.15 19.76
C GLY A 560 -10.49 9.28 19.51
N GLY A 561 -10.58 9.86 18.31
CA GLY A 561 -9.75 10.98 17.87
C GLY A 561 -10.33 12.34 18.28
N ALA A 562 -9.44 13.30 18.50
CA ALA A 562 -9.77 14.71 18.75
C ALA A 562 -8.78 15.64 18.02
N ILE A 563 -9.21 16.88 17.75
CA ILE A 563 -8.33 17.95 17.29
C ILE A 563 -8.14 18.96 18.41
N TYR A 564 -6.89 19.29 18.70
CA TYR A 564 -6.49 20.28 19.69
C TYR A 564 -5.78 21.44 19.01
N PHE A 565 -5.70 22.58 19.70
CA PHE A 565 -4.82 23.67 19.30
C PHE A 565 -4.16 24.37 20.47
N SER A 566 -3.06 25.05 20.17
CA SER A 566 -2.40 26.00 21.06
C SER A 566 -1.99 27.23 20.25
N LYS A 567 -2.00 28.37 20.92
CA LYS A 567 -1.75 29.68 20.33
C LYS A 567 -0.50 30.30 20.95
N TYR A 568 0.42 30.77 20.11
CA TYR A 568 1.57 31.54 20.55
C TYR A 568 1.28 33.04 20.50
N GLU A 569 1.14 33.66 21.67
CA GLU A 569 0.91 35.09 21.85
C GLU A 569 1.74 35.64 23.01
N ASN A 570 2.19 36.89 22.90
CA ASN A 570 2.94 37.57 23.97
C ASN A 570 4.16 36.77 24.47
N SER A 571 4.84 36.07 23.55
CA SER A 571 5.99 35.21 23.80
C SER A 571 5.72 33.93 24.61
N GLN A 572 4.48 33.45 24.66
CA GLN A 572 4.08 32.22 25.36
C GLN A 572 3.09 31.41 24.52
N TRP A 573 3.16 30.09 24.61
CA TRP A 573 2.11 29.19 24.12
C TRP A 573 0.98 29.14 25.15
N SER A 574 -0.26 29.08 24.68
CA SER A 574 -1.42 28.73 25.52
C SER A 574 -1.39 27.25 25.88
N ASP A 575 -2.16 26.86 26.89
CA ASP A 575 -2.46 25.44 27.11
C ASP A 575 -3.20 24.87 25.89
N GLY A 576 -3.11 23.55 25.71
CA GLY A 576 -3.82 22.85 24.63
C GLY A 576 -5.33 22.91 24.85
N GLU A 577 -6.05 23.44 23.88
CA GLU A 577 -7.51 23.56 23.89
C GLU A 577 -8.13 22.62 22.85
N GLU A 578 -9.16 21.88 23.25
CA GLU A 578 -9.88 20.97 22.38
C GLU A 578 -10.82 21.74 21.42
N ILE A 579 -10.74 21.44 20.13
CA ILE A 579 -11.64 21.98 19.09
C ILE A 579 -12.76 21.00 18.78
N VAL A 580 -12.39 19.72 18.60
CA VAL A 580 -13.28 18.63 18.17
C VAL A 580 -12.92 17.39 18.99
N SER A 581 -13.92 16.62 19.42
CA SER A 581 -13.71 15.36 20.14
C SER A 581 -14.72 14.28 19.81
N ASN A 582 -14.37 13.05 20.20
CA ASN A 582 -15.19 11.85 20.07
C ASN A 582 -15.58 11.53 18.62
N MET A 583 -14.68 11.81 17.68
CA MET A 583 -14.86 11.42 16.29
C MET A 583 -14.13 10.11 16.05
N GLU A 584 -14.75 9.24 15.25
CA GLU A 584 -14.06 8.08 14.69
C GLU A 584 -13.04 8.59 13.63
N MET A 585 -11.84 7.97 13.66
CA MET A 585 -10.71 8.17 12.73
C MET A 585 -10.47 9.61 12.24
N ILE A 586 -9.88 10.48 13.06
CA ILE A 586 -9.42 11.81 12.62
C ILE A 586 -8.01 11.74 12.01
N ASN A 587 -7.73 12.38 10.88
CA ASN A 587 -6.36 12.53 10.34
C ASN A 587 -6.16 13.87 9.60
N ASP A 588 -4.89 14.19 9.34
CA ASP A 588 -4.43 15.24 8.42
C ASP A 588 -5.09 16.62 8.67
N PRO A 589 -4.96 17.19 9.89
CA PRO A 589 -5.46 18.54 10.13
C PRO A 589 -4.70 19.54 9.26
N VAL A 590 -5.37 20.60 8.79
CA VAL A 590 -4.77 21.74 8.07
C VAL A 590 -5.41 23.03 8.54
N LEU A 591 -4.60 24.04 8.82
CA LEU A 591 -5.07 25.36 9.27
C LEU A 591 -4.55 26.46 8.34
N VAL A 592 -5.44 27.33 7.88
CA VAL A 592 -5.09 28.55 7.13
C VAL A 592 -5.87 29.76 7.65
N PHE A 593 -5.34 30.97 7.46
CA PHE A 593 -5.99 32.20 7.92
C PHE A 593 -6.46 33.09 6.75
N ASP A 594 -7.75 33.42 6.75
CA ASP A 594 -8.31 34.56 6.03
C ASP A 594 -8.44 35.75 7.00
N GLY A 595 -7.47 36.65 6.96
CA GLY A 595 -7.41 37.74 7.92
C GLY A 595 -7.07 37.24 9.33
N ASN A 596 -8.04 37.35 10.23
CA ASN A 596 -7.96 36.78 11.59
C ASN A 596 -8.89 35.57 11.76
N ASN A 597 -9.60 35.15 10.70
CA ASN A 597 -10.44 33.97 10.74
C ASN A 597 -9.59 32.75 10.37
N GLY A 598 -9.52 31.78 11.27
CA GLY A 598 -8.83 30.52 11.03
C GLY A 598 -9.78 29.50 10.40
N HIS A 599 -9.33 28.80 9.37
CA HIS A 599 -10.06 27.75 8.68
C HIS A 599 -9.34 26.42 8.91
N LEU A 600 -9.92 25.58 9.75
CA LEU A 600 -9.43 24.24 10.06
C LEU A 600 -10.14 23.22 9.18
N PHE A 601 -9.36 22.39 8.50
CA PHE A 601 -9.79 21.21 7.77
C PHE A 601 -9.21 19.96 8.39
N PHE A 602 -9.94 18.85 8.36
CA PHE A 602 -9.45 17.54 8.82
C PHE A 602 -10.32 16.42 8.24
N GLU A 603 -9.76 15.21 8.18
CA GLU A 603 -10.50 14.01 7.80
C GLU A 603 -11.26 13.40 8.98
N SER A 604 -12.44 12.84 8.74
CA SER A 604 -13.08 11.90 9.68
C SER A 604 -14.07 10.97 8.96
N ASP A 605 -14.31 9.78 9.50
CA ASP A 605 -15.22 8.76 8.96
C ASP A 605 -16.63 8.75 9.59
N PHE A 606 -17.00 9.80 10.34
CA PHE A 606 -18.26 9.91 11.09
C PHE A 606 -19.55 9.62 10.27
N ALA A 607 -19.50 9.73 8.94
CA ALA A 607 -20.63 9.47 8.04
C ALA A 607 -20.55 8.11 7.28
N GLY A 608 -19.65 7.21 7.66
CA GLY A 608 -19.45 5.89 7.02
C GLY A 608 -18.44 5.89 5.86
N TYR A 609 -18.03 7.06 5.38
CA TYR A 609 -16.89 7.27 4.49
C TYR A 609 -15.98 8.34 5.10
N ARG A 610 -14.67 8.30 4.77
CA ARG A 610 -13.74 9.37 5.16
C ARG A 610 -14.08 10.64 4.38
N ASN A 611 -14.41 11.70 5.11
CA ASN A 611 -14.82 12.98 4.57
C ASN A 611 -13.99 14.11 5.17
N ILE A 612 -13.93 15.24 4.48
CA ILE A 612 -13.29 16.44 4.99
C ILE A 612 -14.32 17.27 5.75
N TYR A 613 -13.94 17.69 6.94
CA TYR A 613 -14.70 18.57 7.82
C TYR A 613 -14.04 19.94 7.89
N HIS A 614 -14.86 20.97 8.11
CA HIS A 614 -14.42 22.35 8.22
C HIS A 614 -14.94 22.97 9.53
N SER A 615 -14.05 23.61 10.27
CA SER A 615 -14.36 24.46 11.43
C SER A 615 -13.70 25.83 11.27
N ILE A 616 -14.39 26.88 11.71
CA ILE A 616 -13.95 28.27 11.57
C ILE A 616 -13.67 28.85 12.95
N TYR A 617 -12.46 29.35 13.16
CA TYR A 617 -12.08 30.19 14.27
C TYR A 617 -12.41 31.64 13.97
N SER A 618 -13.32 32.25 14.73
CA SER A 618 -13.67 33.67 14.61
C SER A 618 -14.05 34.23 15.98
N ASP A 619 -13.71 35.50 16.23
CA ASP A 619 -13.95 36.17 17.52
C ASP A 619 -13.48 35.37 18.75
N ASN A 620 -12.34 34.66 18.61
CA ASN A 620 -11.77 33.75 19.60
C ASN A 620 -12.62 32.54 19.98
N VAL A 621 -13.45 32.06 19.05
CA VAL A 621 -14.28 30.87 19.24
C VAL A 621 -14.24 30.01 17.98
N TRP A 622 -14.15 28.68 18.15
CA TRP A 622 -14.31 27.72 17.07
C TRP A 622 -15.79 27.40 16.81
N SER A 623 -16.19 27.34 15.54
CA SER A 623 -17.50 26.82 15.16
C SER A 623 -17.55 25.30 15.31
N SER A 624 -18.74 24.72 15.47
CA SER A 624 -18.89 23.27 15.33
C SER A 624 -18.44 22.82 13.93
N PRO A 625 -17.70 21.71 13.81
CA PRO A 625 -17.27 21.23 12.51
C PRO A 625 -18.47 20.76 11.69
N TYR A 626 -18.41 20.99 10.38
CA TYR A 626 -19.39 20.46 9.43
C TYR A 626 -18.68 19.89 8.21
N MET A 627 -19.31 18.88 7.63
CA MET A 627 -18.78 18.14 6.47
C MET A 627 -18.78 19.03 5.21
N VAL A 628 -17.70 19.00 4.44
CA VAL A 628 -17.53 19.77 3.20
C VAL A 628 -17.37 18.91 1.94
N THR A 629 -17.23 17.60 2.08
CA THR A 629 -17.28 16.63 0.97
C THR A 629 -18.53 15.76 1.13
N ASP A 630 -19.29 15.51 0.06
CA ASP A 630 -20.57 14.80 0.12
C ASP A 630 -20.63 13.59 -0.82
N ASN A 631 -19.49 12.96 -1.05
CA ASN A 631 -19.39 11.87 -2.01
C ASN A 631 -19.58 10.50 -1.33
N ASP A 632 -20.17 9.56 -2.07
CA ASP A 632 -20.20 8.12 -1.73
C ASP A 632 -18.78 7.47 -1.79
N CYS A 633 -17.71 8.24 -1.53
CA CYS A 633 -16.31 7.82 -1.61
C CYS A 633 -15.43 8.57 -0.59
N ASN A 634 -14.21 8.06 -0.37
CA ASN A 634 -13.26 8.65 0.57
C ASN A 634 -12.60 9.91 -0.02
N ALA A 635 -12.67 11.03 0.70
CA ALA A 635 -11.90 12.25 0.47
C ALA A 635 -10.78 12.37 1.52
N LEU A 636 -9.54 12.52 1.06
CA LEU A 636 -8.33 12.40 1.88
C LEU A 636 -7.29 13.47 1.54
N GLU A 637 -6.28 13.61 2.40
CA GLU A 637 -5.11 14.48 2.30
C GLU A 637 -5.50 15.93 1.97
N PRO A 638 -6.32 16.59 2.82
CA PRO A 638 -6.70 17.98 2.59
C PRO A 638 -5.48 18.89 2.62
N THR A 639 -5.48 19.92 1.77
CA THR A 639 -4.53 21.03 1.83
C THR A 639 -5.23 22.32 1.41
N ALA A 640 -4.81 23.47 1.94
CA ALA A 640 -5.53 24.71 1.71
C ALA A 640 -4.63 25.94 1.58
N VAL A 641 -5.14 26.97 0.91
CA VAL A 641 -4.49 28.29 0.79
C VAL A 641 -5.53 29.41 0.73
N VAL A 642 -5.16 30.62 1.14
CA VAL A 642 -6.04 31.81 1.05
C VAL A 642 -5.54 32.77 -0.02
N ASP A 643 -6.40 33.08 -0.99
CA ASP A 643 -6.09 34.01 -2.08
C ASP A 643 -6.02 35.49 -1.63
N ASN A 644 -5.70 36.39 -2.54
CA ASN A 644 -5.59 37.82 -2.22
C ASN A 644 -6.94 38.52 -1.99
N GLN A 645 -8.06 37.82 -2.18
CA GLN A 645 -9.42 38.30 -1.96
C GLN A 645 -10.02 37.76 -0.65
N GLY A 646 -9.29 36.88 0.06
CA GLY A 646 -9.79 36.20 1.26
C GLY A 646 -10.59 34.93 0.94
N THR A 647 -10.58 34.44 -0.30
CA THR A 647 -11.18 33.15 -0.63
C THR A 647 -10.26 32.04 -0.15
N VAL A 648 -10.80 31.09 0.61
CA VAL A 648 -10.10 29.87 0.99
C VAL A 648 -10.26 28.85 -0.13
N TRP A 649 -9.16 28.30 -0.62
CA TRP A 649 -9.13 27.23 -1.61
C TRP A 649 -8.70 25.94 -0.91
N LEU A 650 -9.57 24.93 -0.94
CA LEU A 650 -9.36 23.61 -0.37
C LEU A 650 -9.15 22.61 -1.50
N PHE A 651 -8.08 21.84 -1.39
CA PHE A 651 -7.74 20.75 -2.29
C PHE A 651 -7.65 19.44 -1.51
N TYR A 652 -7.95 18.32 -2.17
CA TYR A 652 -7.91 16.99 -1.58
C TYR A 652 -7.91 15.93 -2.66
N ARG A 653 -7.49 14.72 -2.33
CA ARG A 653 -7.70 13.58 -3.22
C ARG A 653 -9.04 12.91 -2.95
N ALA A 654 -9.67 12.38 -3.99
CA ALA A 654 -10.78 11.46 -3.85
C ALA A 654 -10.68 10.36 -4.90
N THR A 655 -11.19 9.17 -4.58
CA THR A 655 -11.23 8.05 -5.52
C THR A 655 -12.65 7.86 -6.05
N ILE A 656 -12.88 8.23 -7.31
CA ILE A 656 -14.16 8.08 -8.01
C ILE A 656 -13.95 7.16 -9.21
N ASP A 657 -14.84 6.18 -9.41
CA ASP A 657 -14.78 5.23 -10.52
C ASP A 657 -13.41 4.53 -10.68
N ASN A 658 -12.71 4.31 -9.55
CA ASN A 658 -11.37 3.71 -9.45
C ASN A 658 -10.21 4.55 -10.02
N ASN A 659 -10.40 5.85 -10.27
CA ASN A 659 -9.32 6.81 -10.49
C ASN A 659 -9.16 7.67 -9.23
N THR A 660 -7.92 7.91 -8.79
CA THR A 660 -7.68 8.82 -7.66
C THR A 660 -7.18 10.13 -8.21
N ASP A 661 -7.99 11.16 -8.04
CA ASP A 661 -7.78 12.48 -8.60
C ASP A 661 -7.76 13.53 -7.49
N ILE A 662 -7.16 14.69 -7.80
CA ILE A 662 -7.23 15.87 -6.93
C ILE A 662 -8.49 16.67 -7.29
N TYR A 663 -9.23 17.04 -6.27
CA TYR A 663 -10.43 17.86 -6.33
C TYR A 663 -10.20 19.18 -5.58
N CYS A 664 -11.02 20.17 -5.90
CA CYS A 664 -10.92 21.51 -5.36
C CYS A 664 -12.32 22.08 -5.03
N ARG A 665 -12.42 22.79 -3.91
CA ARG A 665 -13.56 23.66 -3.54
C ARG A 665 -13.03 25.00 -3.05
N SER A 666 -13.83 26.06 -3.23
CA SER A 666 -13.50 27.40 -2.73
C SER A 666 -14.55 27.92 -1.76
N TYR A 667 -14.15 28.72 -0.78
CA TYR A 667 -15.02 29.28 0.25
C TYR A 667 -14.83 30.79 0.37
N ASN A 668 -15.91 31.55 0.16
CA ASN A 668 -15.98 33.01 0.36
C ASN A 668 -17.22 33.42 1.18
N GLY A 669 -17.55 32.59 2.19
CA GLY A 669 -18.79 32.66 2.95
C GLY A 669 -19.80 31.56 2.59
N ASN A 670 -19.70 31.01 1.38
CA ASN A 670 -20.34 29.76 0.97
C ASN A 670 -19.34 28.91 0.17
N TRP A 671 -19.51 27.59 0.21
CA TRP A 671 -18.72 26.68 -0.62
C TRP A 671 -19.16 26.72 -2.09
N SER A 672 -18.19 26.67 -3.00
CA SER A 672 -18.43 26.40 -4.40
C SER A 672 -18.84 24.93 -4.63
N ASP A 673 -19.29 24.67 -5.85
CA ASP A 673 -19.34 23.31 -6.38
C ASP A 673 -17.91 22.71 -6.40
N GLU A 674 -17.83 21.39 -6.31
CA GLU A 674 -16.59 20.63 -6.42
C GLU A 674 -16.07 20.66 -7.86
N VAL A 675 -14.76 20.84 -8.00
CA VAL A 675 -14.07 20.86 -9.29
C VAL A 675 -12.97 19.81 -9.27
N GLN A 676 -13.05 18.83 -10.17
CA GLN A 676 -11.97 17.89 -10.44
C GLN A 676 -10.82 18.62 -11.16
N ILE A 677 -9.62 18.60 -10.60
CA ILE A 677 -8.43 19.28 -11.14
C ILE A 677 -7.39 18.33 -11.73
N THR A 678 -7.60 17.02 -11.66
CA THR A 678 -6.83 16.03 -12.43
C THR A 678 -7.82 15.03 -13.01
N ASP A 679 -7.60 14.61 -14.25
CA ASP A 679 -8.46 13.67 -14.97
C ASP A 679 -7.67 12.59 -15.72
N ASN A 680 -6.35 12.66 -15.64
CA ASN A 680 -5.45 11.66 -16.21
C ASN A 680 -5.52 10.38 -15.37
N TYR A 681 -5.43 9.24 -16.07
CA TYR A 681 -5.50 7.95 -15.41
C TYR A 681 -4.27 7.72 -14.52
N GLY A 682 -4.49 7.37 -13.26
CA GLY A 682 -3.42 7.18 -12.30
C GLY A 682 -3.86 7.31 -10.85
N VAL A 683 -2.87 7.50 -9.98
CA VAL A 683 -3.09 7.71 -8.54
C VAL A 683 -2.43 9.02 -8.14
N ASP A 684 -3.23 10.08 -8.09
CA ASP A 684 -2.83 11.41 -7.66
C ASP A 684 -2.97 11.57 -6.15
N VAL A 685 -1.85 11.84 -5.47
CA VAL A 685 -1.75 11.85 -4.01
C VAL A 685 -0.82 12.96 -3.51
N SER A 686 -0.90 13.21 -2.21
CA SER A 686 -0.08 14.16 -1.48
C SER A 686 -0.10 15.55 -2.10
N PRO A 687 -1.28 16.19 -2.27
CA PRO A 687 -1.35 17.53 -2.79
C PRO A 687 -0.71 18.53 -1.82
N ALA A 688 0.08 19.46 -2.36
CA ALA A 688 0.60 20.61 -1.63
C ALA A 688 0.33 21.90 -2.43
N VAL A 689 0.04 22.99 -1.73
CA VAL A 689 -0.43 24.23 -2.37
C VAL A 689 0.24 25.45 -1.75
N CYS A 690 0.54 26.44 -2.59
CA CYS A 690 0.96 27.76 -2.13
C CYS A 690 0.33 28.88 -2.98
N LYS A 691 0.43 30.11 -2.49
CA LYS A 691 0.07 31.32 -3.23
C LYS A 691 1.31 32.20 -3.40
N THR A 692 1.52 32.68 -4.62
CA THR A 692 2.57 33.65 -4.94
C THR A 692 2.07 35.09 -4.87
N ASP A 693 2.98 36.06 -4.69
CA ASP A 693 2.64 37.49 -4.52
C ASP A 693 1.83 38.09 -5.68
N ASN A 694 1.99 37.55 -6.89
CA ASN A 694 1.20 37.92 -8.07
C ASN A 694 -0.27 37.42 -8.01
N GLY A 695 -0.66 36.72 -6.95
CA GLY A 695 -2.02 36.22 -6.70
C GLY A 695 -2.33 34.85 -7.32
N LYS A 696 -1.37 34.19 -7.97
CA LYS A 696 -1.55 32.84 -8.51
C LYS A 696 -1.50 31.81 -7.39
N ILE A 697 -2.30 30.76 -7.51
CA ILE A 697 -2.24 29.58 -6.64
C ILE A 697 -1.56 28.46 -7.42
N TRP A 698 -0.56 27.84 -6.81
CA TRP A 698 0.23 26.75 -7.39
C TRP A 698 -0.05 25.50 -6.59
N ILE A 699 -0.44 24.43 -7.28
CA ILE A 699 -0.69 23.12 -6.67
C ILE A 699 0.21 22.07 -7.30
N VAL A 700 0.89 21.32 -6.45
CA VAL A 700 1.70 20.16 -6.81
C VAL A 700 1.14 18.90 -6.19
N TRP A 701 1.39 17.76 -6.81
CA TRP A 701 1.03 16.45 -6.29
C TRP A 701 1.98 15.38 -6.83
N ALA A 702 1.99 14.22 -6.20
CA ALA A 702 2.67 13.04 -6.72
C ALA A 702 1.65 12.19 -7.50
N ARG A 703 1.97 11.84 -8.76
CA ARG A 703 1.14 10.94 -9.56
C ARG A 703 1.86 9.63 -9.79
N LYS A 704 1.17 8.52 -9.53
CA LYS A 704 1.61 7.20 -10.03
C LYS A 704 1.09 6.95 -11.44
N SER A 705 1.77 7.48 -12.45
CA SER A 705 1.37 7.27 -13.86
C SER A 705 1.59 5.81 -14.23
N ASN A 706 0.59 5.18 -14.84
CA ASN A 706 0.61 3.79 -15.32
C ASN A 706 0.94 2.77 -14.23
N PHE A 707 0.72 3.14 -12.97
CA PHE A 707 1.07 2.37 -11.78
C PHE A 707 2.55 1.96 -11.67
N VAL A 708 3.46 2.62 -12.39
CA VAL A 708 4.89 2.26 -12.41
C VAL A 708 5.65 2.96 -11.28
N LYS A 709 5.71 4.29 -11.31
CA LYS A 709 6.47 5.11 -10.36
C LYS A 709 5.75 6.43 -10.08
N TYR A 710 6.11 7.09 -9.00
CA TYR A 710 5.62 8.44 -8.72
C TYR A 710 6.50 9.50 -9.38
N ASP A 711 5.87 10.48 -10.00
CA ASP A 711 6.48 11.72 -10.50
C ASP A 711 5.73 12.93 -9.91
N ILE A 712 6.40 14.08 -9.82
CA ILE A 712 5.81 15.33 -9.32
C ILE A 712 5.18 16.11 -10.47
N TYR A 713 3.93 16.52 -10.29
CA TYR A 713 3.15 17.31 -11.24
C TYR A 713 2.76 18.66 -10.65
N LEU A 714 2.40 19.58 -11.52
CA LEU A 714 2.05 20.96 -11.19
C LEU A 714 0.89 21.48 -12.04
N ARG A 715 0.00 22.26 -11.41
CA ARG A 715 -0.92 23.20 -12.08
C ARG A 715 -0.90 24.57 -11.40
N ILE A 716 -1.28 25.59 -12.17
CA ILE A 716 -1.40 26.96 -11.69
C ILE A 716 -2.84 27.42 -11.90
N LEU A 717 -3.48 27.90 -10.84
CA LEU A 717 -4.73 28.64 -10.92
C LEU A 717 -4.40 30.12 -11.12
N ASP A 718 -4.75 30.63 -12.30
CA ASP A 718 -4.53 32.02 -12.71
C ASP A 718 -5.84 32.59 -13.27
N ASN A 719 -6.32 33.70 -12.70
CA ASN A 719 -7.59 34.33 -13.06
C ASN A 719 -8.80 33.36 -13.10
N GLY A 720 -8.85 32.43 -12.15
CA GLY A 720 -9.94 31.47 -12.00
C GLY A 720 -9.92 30.31 -12.99
N GLN A 721 -8.82 30.10 -13.72
CA GLN A 721 -8.63 28.95 -14.61
C GLN A 721 -7.34 28.22 -14.27
N PHE A 722 -7.38 26.89 -14.25
CA PHE A 722 -6.17 26.08 -14.10
C PHE A 722 -5.44 25.95 -15.44
N THR A 723 -4.12 26.07 -15.42
CA THR A 723 -3.25 25.73 -16.57
C THR A 723 -3.36 24.25 -16.92
N ASP A 724 -2.77 23.84 -18.04
CA ASP A 724 -2.52 22.42 -18.30
C ASP A 724 -1.56 21.84 -17.24
N GLU A 725 -1.60 20.52 -17.08
CA GLU A 725 -0.68 19.80 -16.20
C GLU A 725 0.76 19.90 -16.72
N THR A 726 1.70 20.16 -15.82
CA THR A 726 3.14 20.16 -16.07
C THR A 726 3.78 19.08 -15.22
N ILE A 727 4.65 18.26 -15.82
CA ILE A 727 5.50 17.32 -15.09
C ILE A 727 6.80 18.03 -14.65
N ILE A 728 7.15 17.89 -13.38
CA ILE A 728 8.34 18.51 -12.75
C ILE A 728 9.50 17.52 -12.69
N SER A 729 9.26 16.30 -12.21
CA SER A 729 10.29 15.26 -12.15
C SER A 729 10.15 14.25 -13.29
N THR A 730 11.28 13.81 -13.86
CA THR A 730 11.31 12.94 -15.07
C THR A 730 12.42 11.90 -15.03
N ASP A 731 13.03 11.71 -13.87
CA ASP A 731 14.11 10.75 -13.66
C ASP A 731 13.56 9.32 -13.49
N ALA A 732 14.42 8.38 -13.13
CA ALA A 732 14.02 6.97 -13.00
C ALA A 732 13.46 6.61 -11.62
N GLY A 733 13.62 7.47 -10.61
CA GLY A 733 13.19 7.21 -9.24
C GLY A 733 11.70 7.43 -9.02
N ASN A 734 11.24 7.05 -7.82
CA ASN A 734 10.00 7.48 -7.23
C ASN A 734 10.19 8.84 -6.58
N ASP A 735 9.34 9.79 -6.93
CA ASP A 735 9.29 11.11 -6.34
C ASP A 735 7.99 11.30 -5.57
N MET A 736 8.06 11.53 -4.27
CA MET A 736 6.89 11.52 -3.39
C MET A 736 6.91 12.66 -2.37
N SER A 737 5.79 12.82 -1.65
CA SER A 737 5.65 13.78 -0.55
C SER A 737 6.10 15.19 -0.92
N PRO A 738 5.52 15.80 -1.98
CA PRO A 738 5.93 17.12 -2.40
C PRO A 738 5.51 18.17 -1.38
N ASP A 739 6.30 19.24 -1.31
CA ASP A 739 5.97 20.48 -0.63
C ASP A 739 6.26 21.66 -1.55
N ILE A 740 5.56 22.78 -1.35
CA ILE A 740 5.68 23.96 -2.22
C ILE A 740 5.55 25.24 -1.42
N CYS A 741 6.42 26.21 -1.71
CA CYS A 741 6.33 27.56 -1.16
C CYS A 741 6.61 28.62 -2.23
N ALA A 742 6.12 29.84 -2.00
CA ALA A 742 6.41 30.97 -2.87
C ALA A 742 7.89 31.34 -2.79
N TYR A 743 8.52 31.54 -3.94
CA TYR A 743 9.93 31.91 -4.03
C TYR A 743 10.17 32.85 -5.21
N GLN A 744 10.69 34.04 -4.92
CA GLN A 744 10.90 35.10 -5.91
C GLN A 744 9.61 35.39 -6.71
N ASP A 745 9.64 35.25 -8.03
CA ASP A 745 8.49 35.47 -8.93
C ASP A 745 7.73 34.19 -9.29
N GLY A 746 8.11 33.05 -8.70
CA GLY A 746 7.44 31.76 -8.84
C GLY A 746 7.47 30.97 -7.54
N VAL A 747 7.96 29.73 -7.59
CA VAL A 747 7.85 28.77 -6.48
C VAL A 747 9.12 27.93 -6.30
N ALA A 748 9.33 27.45 -5.08
CA ALA A 748 10.26 26.37 -4.76
C ALA A 748 9.43 25.12 -4.45
N ILE A 749 9.70 24.02 -5.16
CA ILE A 749 9.03 22.73 -4.99
C ILE A 749 10.04 21.74 -4.45
N PHE A 750 9.73 21.10 -3.33
CA PHE A 750 10.55 20.07 -2.70
C PHE A 750 9.88 18.72 -2.80
N TRP A 751 10.65 17.64 -2.88
CA TRP A 751 10.13 16.27 -2.80
C TRP A 751 11.23 15.31 -2.36
N GLN A 752 10.84 14.14 -1.85
CA GLN A 752 11.78 13.05 -1.58
C GLN A 752 11.90 12.15 -2.82
N SER A 753 13.11 11.71 -3.14
CA SER A 753 13.39 10.89 -4.32
C SER A 753 14.38 9.77 -4.02
N ASP A 754 14.15 8.57 -4.56
CA ASP A 754 15.07 7.43 -4.50
C ASP A 754 16.01 7.32 -5.73
N ARG A 755 16.03 8.34 -6.60
CA ARG A 755 16.71 8.32 -7.91
C ARG A 755 18.21 8.00 -7.90
N ASN A 756 18.84 8.07 -6.73
CA ASN A 756 20.26 7.82 -6.48
C ASN A 756 20.48 6.64 -5.51
N ASP A 757 19.57 5.66 -5.49
CA ASP A 757 19.58 4.48 -4.60
C ASP A 757 19.52 4.82 -3.09
N ASN A 758 19.10 6.04 -2.77
CA ASN A 758 18.83 6.52 -1.42
C ASN A 758 17.71 7.58 -1.48
N TRP A 759 16.87 7.61 -0.46
CA TRP A 759 15.85 8.65 -0.30
C TRP A 759 16.52 9.96 0.15
N ASP A 760 16.58 10.90 -0.78
CA ASP A 760 17.12 12.24 -0.60
C ASP A 760 16.09 13.31 -1.00
N ILE A 761 16.21 14.52 -0.46
CA ILE A 761 15.37 15.66 -0.81
C ILE A 761 15.92 16.35 -2.05
N TYR A 762 15.03 16.67 -2.98
CA TYR A 762 15.30 17.45 -4.19
C TYR A 762 14.49 18.75 -4.17
N LEU A 763 14.97 19.72 -4.95
CA LEU A 763 14.38 21.04 -5.12
C LEU A 763 14.25 21.35 -6.61
N ALA A 764 13.07 21.81 -7.04
CA ALA A 764 12.87 22.56 -8.28
C ALA A 764 12.61 24.03 -7.96
N LEU A 765 13.47 24.91 -8.46
CA LEU A 765 13.20 26.36 -8.50
C LEU A 765 12.48 26.69 -9.80
N VAL A 766 11.26 27.20 -9.70
CA VAL A 766 10.43 27.62 -10.84
C VAL A 766 10.34 29.13 -10.83
N THR A 767 11.05 29.80 -11.75
CA THR A 767 11.16 31.28 -11.80
C THR A 767 10.82 31.80 -13.20
N TYR A 768 10.37 33.05 -13.32
CA TYR A 768 9.92 33.60 -14.59
C TYR A 768 11.07 33.77 -15.61
N GLU A 769 10.79 33.47 -16.89
CA GLU A 769 11.71 33.75 -17.98
C GLU A 769 11.79 35.26 -18.28
N TYR A 770 12.86 35.92 -17.85
CA TYR A 770 13.22 37.23 -18.39
C TYR A 770 13.71 37.08 -19.84
N THR A 771 12.79 37.05 -20.80
CA THR A 771 13.14 37.30 -22.19
C THR A 771 13.57 38.77 -22.33
N ASN A 772 14.85 39.00 -22.60
CA ASN A 772 15.35 40.31 -23.00
C ASN A 772 14.62 40.75 -24.27
N ILE A 773 13.55 41.54 -24.12
CA ILE A 773 12.92 42.25 -25.23
C ILE A 773 13.90 43.35 -25.67
N ASP A 774 14.72 42.98 -26.65
CA ASP A 774 15.30 43.81 -27.71
C ASP A 774 15.50 45.30 -27.36
N ASP A 775 16.75 45.66 -27.01
CA ASP A 775 17.28 47.04 -26.98
C ASP A 775 17.24 47.75 -28.37
N ASN A 776 16.52 47.22 -29.36
CA ASN A 776 16.47 47.71 -30.74
C ASN A 776 15.18 48.44 -31.15
N LEU A 777 14.30 48.79 -30.22
CA LEU A 777 13.14 49.67 -30.51
C LEU A 777 13.23 51.02 -29.78
N MET A 778 14.34 51.72 -29.99
CA MET A 778 14.39 53.19 -29.87
C MET A 778 14.72 53.80 -31.25
N PRO A 779 14.09 54.94 -31.62
CA PRO A 779 14.08 55.43 -32.99
C PRO A 779 15.46 55.93 -33.43
N SER A 780 15.77 55.68 -34.70
CA SER A 780 17.02 55.99 -35.37
C SER A 780 17.48 57.44 -35.19
N ILE A 781 18.50 57.65 -34.36
CA ILE A 781 19.39 58.81 -34.43
C ILE A 781 20.59 58.47 -35.31
N CYS A 782 20.68 59.23 -36.39
CA CYS A 782 21.70 59.23 -37.42
C CYS A 782 23.13 59.33 -36.83
N VAL A 783 24.00 58.37 -37.13
CA VAL A 783 25.45 58.52 -36.91
C VAL A 783 26.16 58.59 -38.27
N LEU A 784 26.64 59.80 -38.58
CA LEU A 784 27.58 60.08 -39.65
C LEU A 784 28.85 59.24 -39.48
N LYS A 785 29.19 58.43 -40.48
CA LYS A 785 30.52 57.85 -40.64
C LYS A 785 31.53 58.98 -40.92
N GLN A 786 32.54 59.11 -40.07
CA GLN A 786 33.78 59.81 -40.45
C GLN A 786 35.00 58.99 -40.00
N ASN A 787 35.75 58.53 -41.00
CA ASN A 787 37.02 57.80 -40.87
C ASN A 787 38.10 58.69 -40.27
N TYR A 788 38.88 58.16 -39.32
CA TYR A 788 40.32 58.41 -39.23
C TYR A 788 41.06 57.16 -38.71
N PRO A 789 42.25 56.84 -39.24
CA PRO A 789 43.07 55.72 -38.79
C PRO A 789 43.88 56.09 -37.54
N ASN A 790 43.93 55.19 -36.54
CA ASN A 790 44.83 55.34 -35.38
C ASN A 790 46.21 54.71 -35.68
N PRO A 791 47.32 55.49 -35.61
CA PRO A 791 48.66 55.14 -36.07
C PRO A 791 49.62 54.67 -34.95
N PHE A 792 49.25 53.67 -34.15
CA PHE A 792 50.15 53.01 -33.18
C PHE A 792 49.72 51.53 -33.06
N ASN A 793 50.21 50.60 -33.88
CA ASN A 793 51.53 49.93 -33.82
C ASN A 793 51.70 49.10 -32.52
N PRO A 794 52.04 47.80 -32.57
CA PRO A 794 52.19 46.87 -33.70
C PRO A 794 51.07 45.84 -33.87
#